data_AF-A0A0F7S003-F1
#
_entry.id   AF-A0A0F7S003-F1
#
_cell.length_a   1.000
_cell.length_b   1.000
_cell.length_c   1.000
_cell.angle_alpha   90.00
_cell.angle_beta   90.00
_cell.angle_gamma   90.00
#
_symmetry.space_group_name_H-M   'P 1'
#
loop_
_entity.id
_entity.type
_entity.pdbx_description
1 polymer ?
#
loop_
_entity_poly.entity_id
_entity_poly.type
_entity_poly.pdbx_seq_one_letter_code
_entity_poly.pdbx_strand_id
1 'polypeptide(L)'
;MLRTGRHIGVLCRRGVAQTSAAAVRPSALLTATSSHHRSWPLHPQRHQQRWHAATPVDYPDSVSQSHRQPSSFKDQDQMQSGASKPRPTPSKPPDIPRNQVGVQLLPRKLHEQLFPATMQPVPPVASKALNICRDHLSQHGLKASDASTLPQTTFDLPPLQGNDLAEHFWSIAREVAQPWLGMAFRLAELKPTGPPEESEEASTSKAAATDAEDFRFEATEWLKLDPALRTPGHLKPVTWSIEPGWTKYPILRSDDGLAAALGPGEAVPYPDKDDDMLVFDVETMVQESPFPVMATAAGPNAWYSWLSPWLLQRGQDHERKHHLIPLGPSGPHDRARLVVGHNVSYDRARTLEEYTLDLGSTRWLDTMSLHVATRGISSPQRPAWMKHNKAKAEKRAKKLLEQAALKEETRRAIENALSGLEYDSDQLEGLKLEGLAVDAVQLTSSSPLDKAGDGGGANGAASPPALDMSFSDDESGGLASRVSPPSSAESQWLEETSKNSLADVARLHRIPMKVSKSARDVFVDGTSREEILHDAQHLLTYCASDVAVTHEIFRRIWPDFAARCPHPATMAGVFGLGSTFLPVDDEWIDYQRRCDEQFNRINDQVQKCLVDLAEKLRDDGTKDVPWSLAAQIAQERQMMTDPEQDGPVFPDPARPRAWFEDDPWYSQLDWTPKKPKKAKTAEADGSVTPRSDFSVPAWYRDGVLRNKTKDGFSPKSTIAQQLLRLRIDGKAVLRGEGR
;
A
#
# COMPACT_ATOMS: atom_id res chain seq x y z
N MET A 1 18.98 36.04 3.22
CA MET A 1 19.10 37.51 3.18
C MET A 1 18.54 38.08 4.48
N LEU A 2 19.38 38.81 5.22
CA LEU A 2 19.05 39.54 6.46
C LEU A 2 18.47 40.93 6.13
N ARG A 3 17.44 41.37 6.87
CA ARG A 3 17.24 42.74 7.42
C ARG A 3 15.84 42.89 8.03
N THR A 4 15.70 42.90 9.36
CA THR A 4 15.70 44.05 10.32
C THR A 4 14.34 44.72 10.54
N GLY A 5 13.93 44.82 11.80
CA GLY A 5 12.90 45.75 12.29
C GLY A 5 12.62 45.59 13.78
N ARG A 6 13.39 46.27 14.64
CA ARG A 6 13.18 46.40 16.10
C ARG A 6 12.15 47.51 16.39
N HIS A 7 11.34 47.35 17.44
CA HIS A 7 10.94 48.44 18.31
C HIS A 7 10.91 47.99 19.79
N ILE A 8 11.43 48.85 20.66
CA ILE A 8 11.57 48.72 22.12
C ILE A 8 10.75 49.85 22.78
N GLY A 9 10.14 49.55 23.92
CA GLY A 9 9.65 50.49 24.96
C GLY A 9 8.78 49.71 25.96
N VAL A 10 9.29 49.14 27.06
CA VAL A 10 9.79 49.68 28.35
C VAL A 10 8.69 50.16 29.32
N LEU A 11 8.58 49.39 30.43
CA LEU A 11 8.17 49.68 31.82
C LEU A 11 6.72 50.09 32.17
N CYS A 12 6.05 49.23 32.96
CA CYS A 12 5.53 49.62 34.27
C CYS A 12 5.38 48.41 35.23
N ARG A 13 5.72 48.63 36.51
CA ARG A 13 5.66 47.68 37.64
C ARG A 13 4.33 47.80 38.40
N ARG A 14 3.97 46.70 39.08
CA ARG A 14 3.23 46.52 40.36
C ARG A 14 1.85 45.86 40.23
N GLY A 15 1.67 44.82 41.04
CA GLY A 15 0.36 44.20 41.32
C GLY A 15 0.50 42.87 42.05
N VAL A 16 0.65 42.93 43.37
CA VAL A 16 0.62 41.80 44.30
C VAL A 16 -0.83 41.33 44.48
N ALA A 17 -1.09 40.03 44.42
CA ALA A 17 -2.20 39.41 45.14
C ALA A 17 -1.92 37.91 45.36
N GLN A 18 -1.68 37.56 46.62
CA GLN A 18 -1.74 36.21 47.17
C GLN A 18 -3.22 35.81 47.30
N THR A 19 -3.55 34.56 46.96
CA THR A 19 -4.61 33.83 47.66
C THR A 19 -4.23 32.37 47.80
N SER A 20 -4.44 31.88 49.02
CA SER A 20 -3.98 30.65 49.63
C SER A 20 -4.99 29.52 49.56
N ALA A 21 -4.48 28.31 49.84
CA ALA A 21 -5.14 27.14 50.44
C ALA A 21 -6.04 26.32 49.49
N ALA A 22 -6.11 24.99 49.55
CA ALA A 22 -5.66 24.04 50.55
C ALA A 22 -5.39 22.68 49.88
N ALA A 23 -4.32 22.01 50.30
CA ALA A 23 -4.09 20.60 50.06
C ALA A 23 -4.88 19.76 51.08
N VAL A 24 -5.56 18.71 50.63
CA VAL A 24 -6.08 17.66 51.50
C VAL A 24 -5.58 16.31 50.96
N ARG A 25 -4.68 15.70 51.73
CA ARG A 25 -4.36 14.27 51.67
C ARG A 25 -5.48 13.50 52.39
N PRO A 26 -5.66 12.21 52.06
CA PRO A 26 -5.87 11.21 53.10
C PRO A 26 -4.78 10.14 53.08
N SER A 27 -4.44 9.77 54.31
CA SER A 27 -3.44 8.78 54.69
C SER A 27 -3.83 7.36 54.31
N ALA A 28 -2.80 6.58 54.02
CA ALA A 28 -2.81 5.13 53.90
C ALA A 28 -3.15 4.44 55.24
N LEU A 29 -3.81 3.29 55.15
CA LEU A 29 -3.74 2.22 56.14
C LEU A 29 -3.54 0.88 55.40
N LEU A 30 -2.64 0.11 55.99
CA LEU A 30 -2.02 -1.13 55.54
C LEU A 30 -3.01 -2.30 55.49
N THR A 31 -2.82 -3.19 54.51
CA THR A 31 -2.61 -4.63 54.79
C THR A 31 -1.93 -5.29 53.58
N ALA A 32 -0.78 -5.89 53.85
CA ALA A 32 0.07 -6.60 52.91
C ALA A 32 -0.27 -8.10 52.90
N THR A 33 -0.25 -8.71 51.71
CA THR A 33 0.05 -10.13 51.53
C THR A 33 1.05 -10.28 50.40
N SER A 34 2.16 -10.95 50.72
CA SER A 34 3.38 -11.11 49.95
C SER A 34 3.26 -12.15 48.82
N SER A 35 3.88 -11.87 47.67
CA SER A 35 4.58 -12.90 46.89
C SER A 35 5.75 -12.28 46.12
N HIS A 36 6.90 -12.93 46.23
CA HIS A 36 8.20 -12.47 45.76
C HIS A 36 8.38 -12.66 44.25
N HIS A 37 8.73 -11.60 43.51
CA HIS A 37 9.54 -11.72 42.30
C HIS A 37 10.59 -10.61 42.26
N ARG A 38 11.84 -11.02 41.98
CA ARG A 38 13.07 -10.24 42.07
C ARG A 38 13.13 -9.14 41.01
N SER A 39 13.37 -7.91 41.45
CA SER A 39 13.75 -6.75 40.64
C SER A 39 15.27 -6.70 40.43
N TRP A 40 15.72 -6.43 39.20
CA TRP A 40 17.10 -6.06 38.88
C TRP A 40 17.34 -4.58 39.23
N PRO A 41 18.54 -4.18 39.73
CA PRO A 41 18.81 -2.80 40.08
C PRO A 41 19.17 -1.94 38.86
N LEU A 42 18.54 -0.76 38.79
CA LEU A 42 18.84 0.34 37.88
C LEU A 42 20.23 0.94 38.19
N HIS A 43 21.07 1.10 37.17
CA HIS A 43 22.36 1.79 37.24
C HIS A 43 22.20 3.27 36.81
N PRO A 44 22.93 4.25 37.38
CA PRO A 44 22.71 5.67 37.08
C PRO A 44 23.30 6.08 35.73
N GLN A 45 22.63 7.04 35.08
CA GLN A 45 22.99 7.69 33.83
C GLN A 45 24.47 8.12 33.80
N ARG A 46 25.23 7.60 32.82
CA ARG A 46 26.50 8.17 32.38
C ARG A 46 26.26 8.94 31.07
N HIS A 47 26.68 10.20 31.06
CA HIS A 47 26.80 11.05 29.87
C HIS A 47 27.40 10.26 28.69
N GLN A 48 26.61 10.01 27.66
CA GLN A 48 27.12 9.49 26.39
C GLN A 48 27.54 10.66 25.51
N GLN A 49 28.82 10.67 25.13
CA GLN A 49 29.35 11.55 24.10
C GLN A 49 28.78 11.12 22.73
N ARG A 50 28.35 12.12 21.96
CA ARG A 50 27.97 12.07 20.54
C ARG A 50 29.06 11.35 19.73
N TRP A 51 28.69 10.27 19.05
CA TRP A 51 29.52 9.68 17.99
C TRP A 51 28.99 10.16 16.64
N HIS A 52 29.76 11.00 15.95
CA HIS A 52 29.47 11.43 14.59
C HIS A 52 29.83 10.29 13.62
N ALA A 53 28.88 9.88 12.77
CA ALA A 53 29.11 8.95 11.68
C ALA A 53 29.64 9.70 10.44
N ALA A 54 30.93 10.00 10.42
CA ALA A 54 31.70 10.28 9.20
C ALA A 54 33.19 10.45 9.55
N THR A 55 33.95 9.37 9.53
CA THR A 55 35.42 9.43 9.42
C THR A 55 35.89 8.38 8.42
N PRO A 56 36.66 8.75 7.38
CA PRO A 56 37.27 7.79 6.46
C PRO A 56 38.28 6.92 7.21
N VAL A 57 38.28 5.62 6.93
CA VAL A 57 39.27 4.67 7.45
C VAL A 57 40.45 4.64 6.48
N ASP A 58 41.55 5.30 6.85
CA ASP A 58 42.83 5.17 6.16
C ASP A 58 43.50 3.84 6.53
N TYR A 59 43.86 3.04 5.53
CA TYR A 59 44.71 1.86 5.68
C TYR A 59 46.18 2.28 5.76
N PRO A 60 46.95 1.86 6.78
CA PRO A 60 48.39 2.00 6.75
C PRO A 60 49.07 0.74 6.19
N ASP A 61 50.06 1.01 5.33
CA ASP A 61 50.96 0.09 4.66
C ASP A 61 51.83 -0.76 5.59
N SER A 62 52.29 -1.87 5.01
CA SER A 62 53.16 -2.90 5.58
C SER A 62 54.56 -2.39 5.97
N VAL A 63 55.01 -2.68 7.20
CA VAL A 63 56.44 -2.73 7.56
C VAL A 63 56.71 -3.86 8.55
N SER A 64 57.87 -4.49 8.34
CA SER A 64 58.44 -5.74 8.81
C SER A 64 58.90 -5.82 10.28
N GLN A 65 58.87 -7.07 10.77
CA GLN A 65 59.47 -7.73 11.94
C GLN A 65 60.60 -7.05 12.75
N SER A 66 60.60 -7.23 14.09
CA SER A 66 61.62 -8.05 14.80
C SER A 66 61.39 -8.17 16.33
N HIS A 67 61.88 -9.29 16.86
CA HIS A 67 61.83 -9.79 18.25
C HIS A 67 62.30 -8.84 19.37
N ARG A 68 61.69 -8.97 20.56
CA ARG A 68 62.41 -9.07 21.86
C ARG A 68 61.52 -9.64 22.98
N GLN A 69 62.11 -10.55 23.76
CA GLN A 69 61.52 -11.25 24.92
C GLN A 69 61.29 -10.32 26.14
N PRO A 70 60.39 -10.68 27.08
CA PRO A 70 60.34 -10.07 28.40
C PRO A 70 61.14 -10.88 29.44
N SER A 71 61.88 -10.14 30.27
CA SER A 71 62.64 -10.62 31.43
C SER A 71 61.85 -10.53 32.75
N SER A 72 62.30 -11.37 33.68
CA SER A 72 61.83 -11.71 35.02
C SER A 72 61.56 -10.57 36.01
N PHE A 73 60.64 -10.81 36.96
CA PHE A 73 60.84 -10.45 38.37
C PHE A 73 60.26 -11.52 39.33
N LYS A 74 61.15 -11.96 40.22
CA LYS A 74 61.05 -12.78 41.45
C LYS A 74 60.46 -11.93 42.60
N ASP A 75 60.02 -12.39 43.77
CA ASP A 75 59.89 -13.66 44.50
C ASP A 75 59.08 -13.36 45.80
N GLN A 76 58.73 -14.44 46.50
CA GLN A 76 58.53 -14.59 47.96
C GLN A 76 57.09 -14.64 48.50
N ASP A 77 56.76 -15.44 49.51
CA ASP A 77 57.08 -16.82 49.92
C ASP A 77 56.17 -17.11 51.14
N GLN A 78 55.71 -18.36 51.30
CA GLN A 78 55.56 -19.11 52.58
C GLN A 78 54.36 -20.08 52.64
N MET A 79 54.74 -21.35 52.49
CA MET A 79 54.45 -22.53 53.34
C MET A 79 53.04 -22.76 53.91
N GLN A 80 52.43 -23.90 53.54
CA GLN A 80 52.46 -25.11 54.38
C GLN A 80 52.04 -26.38 53.60
N SER A 81 52.62 -27.50 54.01
CA SER A 81 52.73 -28.81 53.35
C SER A 81 51.49 -29.70 53.45
N GLY A 82 51.18 -30.47 52.38
CA GLY A 82 50.32 -31.65 52.47
C GLY A 82 50.04 -32.37 51.15
N ALA A 83 50.70 -33.51 50.95
CA ALA A 83 50.38 -34.64 50.04
C ALA A 83 50.08 -34.36 48.53
N SER A 84 51.01 -34.81 47.68
CA SER A 84 50.90 -34.89 46.23
C SER A 84 49.77 -35.82 45.75
N LYS A 85 48.78 -35.27 45.03
CA LYS A 85 47.93 -36.03 44.09
C LYS A 85 48.46 -35.83 42.67
N PRO A 86 48.49 -36.88 41.81
CA PRO A 86 48.99 -36.73 40.45
C PRO A 86 48.10 -35.78 39.66
N ARG A 87 48.73 -34.83 38.97
CA ARG A 87 48.11 -33.89 38.05
C ARG A 87 47.35 -34.68 36.97
N PRO A 88 46.04 -34.43 36.75
CA PRO A 88 45.35 -35.07 35.64
C PRO A 88 46.00 -34.59 34.34
N THR A 89 46.38 -35.55 33.49
CA THR A 89 46.78 -35.31 32.10
C THR A 89 45.72 -34.41 31.44
N PRO A 90 46.11 -33.41 30.62
CA PRO A 90 45.14 -32.59 29.91
C PRO A 90 44.29 -33.52 29.03
N SER A 91 43.02 -33.68 29.40
CA SER A 91 42.05 -34.42 28.61
C SER A 91 42.02 -33.81 27.22
N LYS A 92 42.13 -34.64 26.18
CA LYS A 92 41.91 -34.23 24.79
C LYS A 92 40.63 -33.37 24.72
N PRO A 93 40.62 -32.26 23.96
CA PRO A 93 39.38 -31.53 23.75
C PRO A 93 38.31 -32.50 23.25
N PRO A 94 37.07 -32.41 23.74
CA PRO A 94 36.01 -33.35 23.40
C PRO A 94 35.84 -33.40 21.88
N ASP A 95 35.86 -34.60 21.30
CA ASP A 95 35.66 -34.79 19.87
C ASP A 95 34.32 -34.21 19.44
N ILE A 96 34.36 -33.29 18.47
CA ILE A 96 33.17 -32.65 17.95
C ILE A 96 32.37 -33.71 17.17
N PRO A 97 31.11 -34.00 17.54
CA PRO A 97 30.34 -35.03 16.87
C PRO A 97 30.19 -34.72 15.38
N ARG A 98 30.47 -35.70 14.52
CA ARG A 98 30.29 -35.62 13.07
C ARG A 98 29.44 -36.77 12.56
N ASN A 99 28.73 -36.56 11.47
CA ASN A 99 28.00 -37.63 10.79
C ASN A 99 28.91 -38.44 9.85
N GLN A 100 28.36 -39.47 9.21
CA GLN A 100 29.08 -40.43 8.36
C GLN A 100 29.58 -39.87 7.02
N VAL A 101 29.28 -38.60 6.71
CA VAL A 101 29.76 -37.85 5.54
C VAL A 101 30.59 -36.61 5.95
N GLY A 102 30.98 -36.50 7.22
CA GLY A 102 31.89 -35.47 7.71
C GLY A 102 31.23 -34.16 8.13
N VAL A 103 29.90 -34.03 8.13
CA VAL A 103 29.22 -32.81 8.60
C VAL A 103 29.28 -32.76 10.12
N GLN A 104 29.71 -31.61 10.64
CA GLN A 104 29.72 -31.29 12.06
C GLN A 104 28.29 -31.19 12.62
N LEU A 105 28.02 -31.92 13.70
CA LEU A 105 26.72 -31.96 14.39
C LEU A 105 26.71 -31.03 15.61
N LEU A 106 25.51 -30.84 16.17
CA LEU A 106 25.34 -30.08 17.40
C LEU A 106 26.11 -30.73 18.57
N PRO A 107 26.66 -29.93 19.50
CA PRO A 107 27.21 -30.45 20.73
C PRO A 107 26.19 -31.27 21.51
N ARG A 108 26.62 -32.36 22.17
CA ARG A 108 25.72 -33.31 22.86
C ARG A 108 24.76 -32.62 23.84
N LYS A 109 25.27 -31.69 24.65
CA LYS A 109 24.47 -30.91 25.60
C LYS A 109 23.35 -30.10 24.93
N LEU A 110 23.62 -29.47 23.79
CA LEU A 110 22.62 -28.67 23.05
C LEU A 110 21.65 -29.59 22.31
N HIS A 111 22.15 -30.70 21.76
CA HIS A 111 21.33 -31.74 21.14
C HIS A 111 20.32 -32.32 22.13
N GLU A 112 20.72 -32.63 23.36
CA GLU A 112 19.84 -33.14 24.42
C GLU A 112 18.74 -32.14 24.83
N GLN A 113 19.00 -30.83 24.73
CA GLN A 113 18.01 -29.78 25.01
C GLN A 113 16.98 -29.62 23.89
N LEU A 114 17.38 -29.80 22.63
CA LEU A 114 16.51 -29.67 21.45
C LEU A 114 15.78 -30.97 21.08
N PHE A 115 16.40 -32.11 21.38
CA PHE A 115 15.92 -33.46 21.08
C PHE A 115 15.94 -34.30 22.37
N PRO A 116 15.02 -34.03 23.30
CA PRO A 116 14.95 -34.74 24.58
C PRO A 116 14.63 -36.23 24.38
N ALA A 117 14.94 -37.06 25.38
CA ALA A 117 14.71 -38.51 25.32
C ALA A 117 13.23 -38.91 25.23
N THR A 118 12.31 -37.96 25.43
CA THR A 118 10.86 -38.11 25.20
C THR A 118 10.52 -38.20 23.71
N MET A 119 11.38 -37.68 22.83
CA MET A 119 11.20 -37.75 21.38
C MET A 119 11.49 -39.17 20.86
N GLN A 120 10.80 -39.56 19.78
CA GLN A 120 11.11 -40.84 19.14
C GLN A 120 12.56 -40.87 18.65
N PRO A 121 13.28 -41.99 18.86
CA PRO A 121 14.67 -42.10 18.43
C PRO A 121 14.77 -42.01 16.91
N VAL A 122 15.78 -41.30 16.43
CA VAL A 122 16.06 -41.20 14.99
C VAL A 122 16.43 -42.59 14.46
N PRO A 123 15.76 -43.10 13.41
CA PRO A 123 16.08 -44.40 12.84
C PRO A 123 17.50 -44.39 12.25
N PRO A 124 18.20 -45.54 12.23
CA PRO A 124 19.53 -45.62 11.65
C PRO A 124 19.50 -45.29 10.16
N VAL A 125 20.53 -44.59 9.68
CA VAL A 125 20.65 -44.22 8.27
C VAL A 125 20.78 -45.47 7.41
N ALA A 126 19.90 -45.61 6.41
CA ALA A 126 19.95 -46.73 5.46
C ALA A 126 21.26 -46.71 4.66
N SER A 127 21.94 -47.86 4.58
CA SER A 127 23.23 -48.01 3.89
C SER A 127 23.18 -47.57 2.42
N LYS A 128 22.08 -47.88 1.72
CA LYS A 128 21.86 -47.46 0.33
C LYS A 128 21.81 -45.94 0.20
N ALA A 129 21.11 -45.23 1.09
CA ALA A 129 21.02 -43.77 1.06
C ALA A 129 22.39 -43.13 1.33
N LEU A 130 23.14 -43.67 2.28
CA LEU A 130 24.49 -43.22 2.59
C LEU A 130 25.45 -43.39 1.40
N ASN A 131 25.39 -44.52 0.70
CA ASN A 131 26.21 -44.77 -0.48
C ASN A 131 25.88 -43.76 -1.60
N ILE A 132 24.59 -43.50 -1.84
CA ILE A 132 24.16 -42.47 -2.81
C ILE A 132 24.73 -41.09 -2.43
N CYS A 133 24.66 -40.70 -1.15
CA CYS A 133 25.25 -39.43 -0.70
C CYS A 133 26.76 -39.39 -0.94
N ARG A 134 27.49 -40.46 -0.63
CA ARG A 134 28.95 -40.52 -0.82
C ARG A 134 29.34 -40.48 -2.30
N ASP A 135 28.63 -41.22 -3.14
CA ASP A 135 28.88 -41.24 -4.58
C ASP A 135 28.61 -39.85 -5.19
N HIS A 136 27.52 -39.20 -4.79
CA HIS A 136 27.20 -37.84 -5.24
C HIS A 136 28.27 -36.83 -4.79
N LEU A 137 28.68 -36.86 -3.51
CA LEU A 137 29.75 -36.00 -3.01
C LEU A 137 31.06 -36.22 -3.78
N SER A 138 31.41 -37.48 -4.07
CA SER A 138 32.60 -37.82 -4.84
C SER A 138 32.53 -37.30 -6.29
N GLN A 139 31.38 -37.36 -6.95
CA GLN A 139 31.20 -36.83 -8.30
C GLN A 139 31.42 -35.32 -8.37
N HIS A 140 31.04 -34.59 -7.31
CA HIS A 140 31.25 -33.15 -7.19
C HIS A 140 32.61 -32.78 -6.57
N GLY A 141 33.51 -33.76 -6.37
CA GLY A 141 34.85 -33.52 -5.83
C GLY A 141 34.88 -33.13 -4.34
N LEU A 142 33.79 -33.39 -3.60
CA LEU A 142 33.67 -33.08 -2.18
C LEU A 142 34.02 -34.31 -1.33
N LYS A 143 35.03 -34.20 -0.46
CA LYS A 143 35.43 -35.27 0.47
C LYS A 143 35.07 -34.90 1.90
N ALA A 144 34.66 -35.89 2.68
CA ALA A 144 34.37 -35.73 4.11
C ALA A 144 35.58 -35.22 4.92
N SER A 145 36.81 -35.52 4.47
CA SER A 145 38.06 -35.02 5.06
C SER A 145 38.24 -33.51 4.94
N ASP A 146 37.64 -32.93 3.91
CA ASP A 146 37.84 -31.52 3.54
C ASP A 146 36.80 -30.62 4.23
N ALA A 147 35.88 -31.22 5.00
CA ALA A 147 34.84 -30.52 5.73
C ALA A 147 35.43 -29.69 6.88
N SER A 148 35.25 -28.36 6.79
CA SER A 148 35.69 -27.41 7.82
C SER A 148 35.28 -27.82 9.24
N THR A 149 36.12 -27.52 10.23
CA THR A 149 35.83 -27.73 11.66
C THR A 149 35.60 -26.37 12.31
N LEU A 150 34.38 -26.14 12.78
CA LEU A 150 34.04 -24.95 13.53
C LEU A 150 34.26 -25.19 15.03
N PRO A 151 34.61 -24.16 15.82
CA PRO A 151 34.72 -24.30 17.27
C PRO A 151 33.39 -24.75 17.87
N GLN A 152 33.46 -25.46 19.01
CA GLN A 152 32.27 -25.94 19.69
C GLN A 152 31.50 -24.77 20.34
N THR A 153 30.25 -24.58 19.94
CA THR A 153 29.36 -23.56 20.53
C THR A 153 28.35 -24.24 21.45
N THR A 154 28.48 -24.09 22.76
CA THR A 154 27.52 -24.62 23.74
C THR A 154 27.02 -23.52 24.67
N PHE A 155 25.71 -23.47 24.86
CA PHE A 155 25.02 -22.57 25.77
C PHE A 155 23.72 -23.25 26.22
N ASP A 156 23.11 -22.75 27.29
CA ASP A 156 21.88 -23.30 27.84
C ASP A 156 20.68 -22.55 27.28
N LEU A 157 19.78 -23.28 26.64
CA LEU A 157 18.51 -22.80 26.14
C LEU A 157 17.44 -22.85 27.24
N PRO A 158 16.43 -21.97 27.18
CA PRO A 158 15.20 -22.16 27.94
C PRO A 158 14.57 -23.53 27.64
N PRO A 159 13.84 -24.12 28.60
CA PRO A 159 13.11 -25.36 28.36
C PRO A 159 12.14 -25.24 27.18
N LEU A 160 12.01 -26.31 26.40
CA LEU A 160 10.98 -26.39 25.36
C LEU A 160 9.57 -26.31 25.98
N GLN A 161 8.67 -25.64 25.28
CA GLN A 161 7.24 -25.61 25.59
C GLN A 161 6.50 -26.73 24.84
N GLY A 162 6.79 -27.98 25.18
CA GLY A 162 6.26 -29.16 24.50
C GLY A 162 7.25 -30.32 24.51
N ASN A 163 6.88 -31.42 23.86
CA ASN A 163 7.71 -32.62 23.79
C ASN A 163 8.82 -32.54 22.74
N ASP A 164 8.65 -31.68 21.73
CA ASP A 164 9.59 -31.47 20.65
C ASP A 164 9.56 -30.02 20.12
N LEU A 165 10.36 -29.72 19.11
CA LEU A 165 10.42 -28.40 18.50
C LEU A 165 9.12 -28.00 17.79
N ALA A 166 8.40 -28.94 17.20
CA ALA A 166 7.15 -28.63 16.50
C ALA A 166 6.08 -28.19 17.51
N GLU A 167 5.91 -28.93 18.60
CA GLU A 167 5.01 -28.56 19.70
C GLU A 167 5.45 -27.25 20.37
N HIS A 168 6.76 -27.00 20.51
CA HIS A 168 7.27 -25.75 21.04
C HIS A 168 6.84 -24.55 20.18
N PHE A 169 7.10 -24.58 18.87
CA PHE A 169 6.70 -23.50 17.97
C PHE A 169 5.19 -23.35 17.85
N TRP A 170 4.45 -24.46 17.92
CA TRP A 170 2.99 -24.43 17.97
C TRP A 170 2.48 -23.71 19.22
N SER A 171 3.02 -24.06 20.39
CA SER A 171 2.60 -23.53 21.69
C SER A 171 2.91 -22.04 21.83
N ILE A 172 4.16 -21.63 21.57
CA ILE A 172 4.56 -20.22 21.68
C ILE A 172 3.78 -19.35 20.69
N ALA A 173 3.58 -19.84 19.46
CA ALA A 173 2.86 -19.05 18.47
C ALA A 173 1.39 -18.89 18.84
N ARG A 174 0.77 -19.93 19.40
CA ARG A 174 -0.61 -19.84 19.89
C ARG A 174 -0.71 -18.86 21.05
N GLU A 175 0.26 -18.85 21.96
CA GLU A 175 0.31 -17.90 23.07
C GLU A 175 0.46 -16.46 22.56
N VAL A 176 1.42 -16.21 21.67
CA VAL A 176 1.69 -14.89 21.08
C VAL A 176 0.51 -14.37 20.26
N ALA A 177 -0.23 -15.24 19.58
CA ALA A 177 -1.38 -14.83 18.79
C ALA A 177 -2.60 -14.43 19.64
N GLN A 178 -2.64 -14.80 20.92
CA GLN A 178 -3.74 -14.44 21.83
C GLN A 178 -3.51 -13.06 22.48
N PRO A 179 -4.59 -12.29 22.77
CA PRO A 179 -6.01 -12.64 22.60
C PRO A 179 -6.58 -12.40 21.19
N TRP A 180 -5.80 -11.80 20.28
CA TRP A 180 -6.27 -11.33 18.98
C TRP A 180 -6.79 -12.44 18.06
N LEU A 181 -6.23 -13.65 18.17
CA LEU A 181 -6.73 -14.82 17.46
C LEU A 181 -8.18 -15.14 17.83
N GLY A 182 -8.50 -15.16 19.13
CA GLY A 182 -9.88 -15.38 19.60
C GLY A 182 -10.82 -14.23 19.20
N MET A 183 -10.32 -12.99 19.23
CA MET A 183 -11.05 -11.81 18.78
C MET A 183 -11.38 -11.89 17.29
N ALA A 184 -10.43 -12.28 16.44
CA ALA A 184 -10.64 -12.39 15.01
C ALA A 184 -11.74 -13.41 14.65
N PHE A 185 -11.80 -14.56 15.33
CA PHE A 185 -12.90 -15.52 15.16
C PHE A 185 -14.25 -14.96 15.63
N ARG A 186 -14.30 -14.31 16.81
CA ARG A 186 -15.53 -13.68 17.31
C ARG A 186 -16.06 -12.59 16.36
N LEU A 187 -15.18 -11.75 15.82
CA LEU A 187 -15.55 -10.71 14.87
C LEU A 187 -16.04 -11.30 13.54
N ALA A 188 -15.45 -12.40 13.07
CA ALA A 188 -15.88 -13.11 11.87
C ALA A 188 -17.25 -13.82 12.04
N GLU A 189 -17.65 -14.16 13.27
CA GLU A 189 -18.96 -14.73 13.59
C GLU A 189 -20.06 -13.66 13.73
N LEU A 190 -19.69 -12.46 14.18
CA LEU A 190 -20.61 -11.34 14.42
C LEU A 190 -21.17 -10.75 13.12
N LYS A 191 -22.50 -10.72 12.95
CA LYS A 191 -23.11 -10.12 11.76
C LYS A 191 -22.94 -8.59 11.78
N PRO A 192 -22.52 -7.97 10.67
CA PRO A 192 -22.44 -6.52 10.58
C PRO A 192 -23.84 -5.93 10.82
N THR A 193 -23.89 -4.91 11.65
CA THR A 193 -25.09 -4.08 11.78
C THR A 193 -25.13 -3.08 10.64
N GLY A 194 -26.32 -2.79 10.11
CA GLY A 194 -26.45 -1.72 9.11
C GLY A 194 -25.87 -0.41 9.64
N PRO A 195 -25.23 0.40 8.78
CA PRO A 195 -24.85 1.76 9.18
C PRO A 195 -26.12 2.58 9.47
N PRO A 196 -26.01 3.64 10.27
CA PRO A 196 -26.99 4.73 10.30
C PRO A 196 -27.49 5.10 8.89
N GLU A 197 -28.81 5.14 8.70
CA GLU A 197 -29.44 5.49 7.41
C GLU A 197 -29.47 6.99 7.18
N GLU A 198 -29.24 7.41 5.93
CA GLU A 198 -29.38 8.79 5.51
C GLU A 198 -30.85 9.24 5.61
N SER A 199 -31.12 10.39 6.25
CA SER A 199 -32.47 10.98 6.26
C SER A 199 -32.83 11.44 4.85
N GLU A 200 -33.95 10.95 4.30
CA GLU A 200 -34.41 11.31 2.95
C GLU A 200 -34.65 12.83 2.74
N GLU A 201 -34.75 13.59 3.83
CA GLU A 201 -34.89 15.06 3.82
C GLU A 201 -33.65 15.80 3.29
N ALA A 202 -32.46 15.18 3.27
CA ALA A 202 -31.23 15.81 2.82
C ALA A 202 -31.04 15.79 1.29
N SER A 203 -31.73 14.88 0.58
CA SER A 203 -31.53 14.64 -0.85
C SER A 203 -32.35 15.55 -1.77
N THR A 204 -33.31 16.30 -1.23
CA THR A 204 -34.16 17.19 -2.02
C THR A 204 -34.06 18.62 -1.53
N SER A 205 -33.60 19.52 -2.40
CA SER A 205 -33.58 20.96 -2.19
C SER A 205 -34.99 21.58 -2.25
N LYS A 206 -35.95 21.01 -1.52
CA LYS A 206 -37.29 21.55 -1.28
C LYS A 206 -37.66 21.27 0.18
N ALA A 207 -37.06 22.03 1.08
CA ALA A 207 -37.66 22.31 2.37
C ALA A 207 -38.97 23.09 2.15
N ALA A 208 -40.05 22.37 1.86
CA ALA A 208 -41.40 22.85 2.09
C ALA A 208 -41.87 22.17 3.38
N ALA A 209 -42.06 22.98 4.41
CA ALA A 209 -42.61 22.60 5.69
C ALA A 209 -43.89 21.77 5.51
N THR A 210 -43.79 20.48 5.82
CA THR A 210 -44.93 19.69 6.24
C THR A 210 -44.49 18.97 7.50
N ASP A 211 -45.05 19.38 8.63
CA ASP A 211 -45.10 18.61 9.88
C ASP A 211 -45.88 17.30 9.62
N ALA A 212 -45.28 16.38 8.86
CA ALA A 212 -45.72 15.01 8.84
C ALA A 212 -45.19 14.41 10.15
N GLU A 213 -46.10 14.09 11.08
CA GLU A 213 -45.73 13.40 12.31
C GLU A 213 -44.94 12.14 11.94
N ASP A 214 -43.63 12.13 12.23
CA ASP A 214 -42.79 10.96 12.03
C ASP A 214 -43.27 9.87 13.01
N PHE A 215 -44.07 8.92 12.51
CA PHE A 215 -44.66 7.82 13.27
C PHE A 215 -43.62 6.78 13.76
N ARG A 216 -42.31 7.03 13.54
CA ARG A 216 -41.23 6.17 14.01
C ARG A 216 -40.89 6.46 15.47
N PHE A 217 -40.53 5.40 16.18
CA PHE A 217 -40.23 5.42 17.61
C PHE A 217 -38.76 5.77 17.89
N GLU A 218 -38.52 6.49 18.98
CA GLU A 218 -37.18 6.57 19.56
C GLU A 218 -36.73 5.19 20.07
N ALA A 219 -35.43 4.94 20.12
CA ALA A 219 -34.86 3.66 20.57
C ALA A 219 -35.42 3.13 21.90
N THR A 220 -35.60 4.04 22.86
CA THR A 220 -36.12 3.71 24.20
C THR A 220 -37.62 3.42 24.20
N GLU A 221 -38.36 3.91 23.21
CA GLU A 221 -39.79 3.67 23.02
C GLU A 221 -40.02 2.39 22.22
N TRP A 222 -39.23 2.17 21.17
CA TRP A 222 -39.21 0.94 20.38
C TRP A 222 -38.93 -0.29 21.25
N LEU A 223 -38.02 -0.17 22.22
CA LEU A 223 -37.74 -1.21 23.21
C LEU A 223 -38.92 -1.53 24.14
N LYS A 224 -39.82 -0.57 24.36
CA LYS A 224 -41.02 -0.77 25.18
C LYS A 224 -42.15 -1.43 24.39
N LEU A 225 -42.05 -1.49 23.06
CA LEU A 225 -43.00 -2.21 22.22
C LEU A 225 -42.90 -3.72 22.46
N ASP A 226 -44.02 -4.41 22.26
CA ASP A 226 -44.07 -5.86 22.21
C ASP A 226 -43.05 -6.37 21.17
N PRO A 227 -42.21 -7.36 21.49
CA PRO A 227 -41.24 -7.94 20.55
C PRO A 227 -41.84 -8.34 19.19
N ALA A 228 -43.10 -8.77 19.12
CA ALA A 228 -43.75 -9.14 17.87
C ALA A 228 -44.05 -7.94 16.94
N LEU A 229 -44.07 -6.71 17.47
CA LEU A 229 -44.36 -5.47 16.75
C LEU A 229 -43.09 -4.68 16.38
N ARG A 230 -41.94 -5.14 16.84
CA ARG A 230 -40.64 -4.52 16.60
C ARG A 230 -40.19 -4.80 15.17
N THR A 231 -40.31 -3.80 14.31
CA THR A 231 -39.68 -3.82 12.99
C THR A 231 -38.59 -2.75 12.92
N PRO A 232 -37.44 -3.02 12.26
CA PRO A 232 -36.38 -2.03 12.09
C PRO A 232 -36.86 -0.74 11.40
N GLY A 233 -37.83 -0.83 10.49
CA GLY A 233 -38.38 0.32 9.76
C GLY A 233 -39.22 1.29 10.61
N HIS A 234 -39.65 0.90 11.81
CA HIS A 234 -40.36 1.78 12.74
C HIS A 234 -39.42 2.49 13.73
N LEU A 235 -38.11 2.27 13.66
CA LEU A 235 -37.13 3.01 14.46
C LEU A 235 -36.75 4.29 13.70
N LYS A 236 -36.65 5.43 14.39
CA LYS A 236 -36.16 6.65 13.75
C LYS A 236 -34.74 6.45 13.21
N PRO A 237 -34.45 6.93 11.98
CA PRO A 237 -33.15 6.77 11.35
C PRO A 237 -32.13 7.60 12.12
N VAL A 238 -30.95 7.00 12.32
CA VAL A 238 -29.83 7.68 12.96
C VAL A 238 -29.19 8.60 11.93
N THR A 239 -29.21 9.91 12.20
CA THR A 239 -28.47 10.90 11.42
C THR A 239 -27.05 11.03 11.97
N TRP A 240 -26.04 11.16 11.11
CA TRP A 240 -24.67 11.34 11.59
C TRP A 240 -24.52 12.71 12.28
N SER A 241 -23.92 12.73 13.46
CA SER A 241 -23.48 13.94 14.12
C SER A 241 -22.31 14.56 13.36
N ILE A 242 -22.42 15.85 13.04
CA ILE A 242 -21.38 16.63 12.35
C ILE A 242 -20.52 17.39 13.38
N GLU A 243 -20.12 16.73 14.46
CA GLU A 243 -19.29 17.32 15.52
C GLU A 243 -17.82 16.89 15.43
N PRO A 244 -16.85 17.73 15.85
CA PRO A 244 -15.43 17.41 15.75
C PRO A 244 -15.03 16.31 16.74
N GLY A 245 -14.14 15.42 16.31
CA GLY A 245 -13.72 14.27 17.10
C GLY A 245 -14.64 13.06 16.91
N TRP A 246 -14.62 12.13 17.86
CA TRP A 246 -15.41 10.91 17.78
C TRP A 246 -16.85 11.10 18.29
N THR A 247 -17.79 10.58 17.53
CA THR A 247 -19.18 10.36 17.97
C THR A 247 -19.49 8.87 17.94
N LYS A 248 -20.04 8.35 19.03
CA LYS A 248 -20.47 6.97 19.24
C LYS A 248 -21.98 6.84 19.01
N TYR A 249 -22.39 5.81 18.30
CA TYR A 249 -23.80 5.43 18.09
C TYR A 249 -23.99 4.01 18.63
N PRO A 250 -24.49 3.86 19.87
CA PRO A 250 -24.69 2.56 20.48
C PRO A 250 -25.55 1.64 19.61
N ILE A 251 -25.16 0.37 19.50
CA ILE A 251 -25.93 -0.67 18.83
C ILE A 251 -26.78 -1.38 19.87
N LEU A 252 -28.08 -1.38 19.64
CA LEU A 252 -28.99 -2.25 20.36
C LEU A 252 -29.11 -3.58 19.65
N ARG A 253 -29.00 -4.68 20.39
CA ARG A 253 -29.25 -6.03 19.89
C ARG A 253 -30.42 -6.62 20.66
N SER A 254 -31.43 -7.10 19.95
CA SER A 254 -32.54 -7.86 20.56
C SER A 254 -32.21 -9.35 20.60
N ASP A 255 -32.93 -10.09 21.45
CA ASP A 255 -32.71 -11.53 21.67
C ASP A 255 -32.96 -12.40 20.43
N ASP A 256 -33.70 -11.88 19.45
CA ASP A 256 -33.94 -12.48 18.12
C ASP A 256 -32.79 -12.23 17.11
N GLY A 257 -31.76 -11.48 17.52
CA GLY A 257 -30.57 -11.18 16.72
C GLY A 257 -30.72 -9.99 15.77
N LEU A 258 -31.82 -9.22 15.83
CA LEU A 258 -31.90 -7.92 15.17
C LEU A 258 -31.00 -6.91 15.88
N ALA A 259 -30.38 -6.03 15.10
CA ALA A 259 -29.47 -5.04 15.64
C ALA A 259 -29.55 -3.73 14.85
N ALA A 260 -29.64 -2.62 15.58
CA ALA A 260 -29.75 -1.28 15.01
C ALA A 260 -28.93 -0.27 15.82
N ALA A 261 -28.32 0.69 15.14
CA ALA A 261 -27.68 1.84 15.78
C ALA A 261 -28.75 2.76 16.39
N LEU A 262 -28.42 3.42 17.51
CA LEU A 262 -29.35 4.25 18.27
C LEU A 262 -28.87 5.68 18.47
N GLY A 263 -29.86 6.58 18.55
CA GLY A 263 -29.73 7.93 19.11
C GLY A 263 -29.00 8.94 18.21
N PRO A 264 -28.92 10.21 18.63
CA PRO A 264 -28.25 11.29 17.87
C PRO A 264 -26.72 11.20 17.88
N GLY A 265 -26.15 10.16 18.50
CA GLY A 265 -24.73 10.02 18.76
C GLY A 265 -24.28 10.69 20.08
N GLU A 266 -23.28 10.10 20.72
CA GLU A 266 -22.63 10.59 21.94
C GLU A 266 -21.18 10.96 21.64
N ALA A 267 -20.76 12.18 21.96
CA ALA A 267 -19.37 12.59 21.79
C ALA A 267 -18.47 11.81 22.77
N VAL A 268 -17.45 11.13 22.24
CA VAL A 268 -16.49 10.35 23.01
C VAL A 268 -15.06 10.76 22.64
N PRO A 269 -14.06 10.60 23.52
CA PRO A 269 -12.68 10.94 23.19
C PRO A 269 -12.03 9.94 22.21
N TYR A 270 -12.49 8.69 22.23
CA TYR A 270 -12.02 7.56 21.41
C TYR A 270 -13.05 6.41 21.50
N PRO A 271 -13.01 5.41 20.59
CA PRO A 271 -13.90 4.26 20.65
C PRO A 271 -13.80 3.49 21.98
N ASP A 272 -14.95 3.07 22.53
CA ASP A 272 -15.03 2.51 23.88
C ASP A 272 -14.11 1.32 24.10
N LYS A 273 -13.60 1.19 25.33
CA LYS A 273 -12.70 0.09 25.72
C LYS A 273 -13.37 -1.29 25.63
N ASP A 274 -14.71 -1.33 25.66
CA ASP A 274 -15.47 -2.57 25.52
C ASP A 274 -15.67 -3.00 24.07
N ASP A 275 -15.51 -2.09 23.11
CA ASP A 275 -15.33 -2.42 21.70
C ASP A 275 -13.86 -2.74 21.43
N ASP A 276 -13.49 -3.95 21.83
CA ASP A 276 -12.15 -4.51 21.64
C ASP A 276 -11.91 -5.01 20.20
N MET A 277 -12.94 -5.09 19.37
CA MET A 277 -12.86 -5.49 17.96
C MET A 277 -13.50 -4.41 17.11
N LEU A 278 -12.74 -3.79 16.20
CA LEU A 278 -13.22 -2.73 15.33
C LEU A 278 -12.96 -3.08 13.87
N VAL A 279 -13.91 -2.75 13.00
CA VAL A 279 -13.67 -2.56 11.57
C VAL A 279 -13.57 -1.06 11.32
N PHE A 280 -12.57 -0.61 10.57
CA PHE A 280 -12.18 0.80 10.53
C PHE A 280 -11.75 1.21 9.12
N ASP A 281 -12.13 2.43 8.73
CA ASP A 281 -11.80 3.04 7.44
C ASP A 281 -11.64 4.57 7.58
N VAL A 282 -10.77 5.17 6.78
CA VAL A 282 -10.39 6.59 6.87
C VAL A 282 -10.36 7.27 5.51
N GLU A 283 -10.92 8.48 5.45
CA GLU A 283 -10.84 9.35 4.28
C GLU A 283 -9.93 10.55 4.51
N THR A 284 -9.22 10.93 3.43
CA THR A 284 -8.25 12.04 3.41
C THR A 284 -8.45 12.88 2.14
N MET A 285 -8.28 14.20 2.24
CA MET A 285 -8.23 15.05 1.05
C MET A 285 -6.83 15.02 0.42
N VAL A 286 -6.61 14.14 -0.56
CA VAL A 286 -5.26 13.77 -1.05
C VAL A 286 -4.46 14.96 -1.59
N GLN A 287 -5.12 15.91 -2.26
CA GLN A 287 -4.47 17.12 -2.79
C GLN A 287 -4.12 18.15 -1.71
N GLU A 288 -4.82 18.11 -0.57
CA GLU A 288 -4.71 19.11 0.49
C GLU A 288 -3.75 18.71 1.61
N SER A 289 -3.75 17.43 2.00
CA SER A 289 -3.04 16.92 3.17
C SER A 289 -3.08 15.39 3.27
N PRO A 290 -2.02 14.73 3.77
CA PRO A 290 -2.05 13.28 4.05
C PRO A 290 -2.86 12.91 5.31
N PHE A 291 -3.26 13.90 6.11
CA PHE A 291 -3.96 13.72 7.37
C PHE A 291 -5.47 13.47 7.17
N PRO A 292 -6.10 12.72 8.09
CA PRO A 292 -7.50 12.33 7.99
C PRO A 292 -8.45 13.52 8.08
N VAL A 293 -9.55 13.45 7.33
CA VAL A 293 -10.67 14.39 7.41
C VAL A 293 -11.93 13.74 7.98
N MET A 294 -12.14 12.46 7.67
CA MET A 294 -13.26 11.66 8.17
C MET A 294 -12.78 10.23 8.46
N ALA A 295 -13.43 9.55 9.39
CA ALA A 295 -13.27 8.13 9.58
C ALA A 295 -14.54 7.50 10.14
N THR A 296 -14.73 6.22 9.88
CA THR A 296 -15.83 5.43 10.42
C THR A 296 -15.28 4.16 11.05
N ALA A 297 -15.94 3.71 12.13
CA ALA A 297 -15.62 2.45 12.76
C ALA A 297 -16.89 1.71 13.18
N ALA A 298 -16.86 0.38 13.15
CA ALA A 298 -17.92 -0.48 13.65
C ALA A 298 -17.35 -1.52 14.62
N GLY A 299 -17.95 -1.63 15.80
CA GLY A 299 -17.65 -2.66 16.78
C GLY A 299 -18.89 -3.51 17.12
N PRO A 300 -18.74 -4.47 18.06
CA PRO A 300 -19.87 -5.25 18.58
C PRO A 300 -20.99 -4.41 19.17
N ASN A 301 -20.64 -3.33 19.88
CA ASN A 301 -21.55 -2.56 20.71
C ASN A 301 -21.90 -1.17 20.16
N ALA A 302 -21.16 -0.64 19.19
CA ALA A 302 -21.44 0.68 18.61
C ALA A 302 -20.85 0.87 17.21
N TRP A 303 -21.47 1.79 16.48
CA TRP A 303 -20.86 2.50 15.36
C TRP A 303 -20.17 3.77 15.86
N TYR A 304 -19.18 4.22 15.11
CA TYR A 304 -18.44 5.43 15.41
C TYR A 304 -18.18 6.23 14.14
N SER A 305 -18.27 7.56 14.23
CA SER A 305 -17.82 8.48 13.20
C SER A 305 -16.81 9.46 13.81
N TRP A 306 -15.76 9.78 13.07
CA TRP A 306 -14.79 10.80 13.45
C TRP A 306 -14.72 11.87 12.38
N LEU A 307 -14.75 13.14 12.79
CA LEU A 307 -14.55 14.29 11.90
C LEU A 307 -13.39 15.14 12.39
N SER A 308 -12.53 15.55 11.46
CA SER A 308 -11.40 16.41 11.78
C SER A 308 -11.88 17.79 12.25
N PRO A 309 -11.35 18.32 13.37
CA PRO A 309 -11.59 19.71 13.77
C PRO A 309 -11.26 20.72 12.66
N TRP A 310 -10.27 20.39 11.82
CA TRP A 310 -9.90 21.23 10.67
C TRP A 310 -10.95 21.25 9.57
N LEU A 311 -11.60 20.12 9.29
CA LEU A 311 -12.68 20.07 8.29
C LEU A 311 -13.84 20.98 8.72
N LEU A 312 -14.20 20.95 10.00
CA LEU A 312 -15.33 21.70 10.55
C LEU A 312 -15.02 23.16 10.94
N GLN A 313 -13.75 23.55 10.96
CA GLN A 313 -13.29 24.87 11.44
C GLN A 313 -13.76 25.20 12.86
N ARG A 314 -13.87 24.18 13.72
CA ARG A 314 -14.26 24.33 15.12
C ARG A 314 -13.68 23.20 15.97
N GLY A 315 -13.62 23.42 17.28
CA GLY A 315 -12.97 22.52 18.22
C GLY A 315 -11.50 22.89 18.46
N GLN A 316 -10.82 22.04 19.23
CA GLN A 316 -9.43 22.26 19.59
C GLN A 316 -8.53 22.16 18.36
N ASP A 317 -7.60 23.11 18.20
CA ASP A 317 -6.57 23.11 17.16
C ASP A 317 -7.08 23.08 15.70
N HIS A 318 -8.33 23.50 15.45
CA HIS A 318 -9.01 23.49 14.15
C HIS A 318 -8.30 24.25 13.00
N GLU A 319 -7.36 25.14 13.31
CA GLU A 319 -6.55 25.81 12.27
C GLU A 319 -5.50 24.86 11.65
N ARG A 320 -5.10 23.81 12.36
CA ARG A 320 -4.02 22.91 11.94
C ARG A 320 -4.58 21.69 11.21
N LYS A 321 -3.93 21.28 10.11
CA LYS A 321 -4.33 20.10 9.32
C LYS A 321 -3.89 18.76 9.94
N HIS A 322 -2.87 18.77 10.81
CA HIS A 322 -2.16 17.59 11.30
C HIS A 322 -2.84 16.88 12.48
N HIS A 323 -4.14 16.60 12.36
CA HIS A 323 -4.85 15.79 13.35
C HIS A 323 -4.64 14.31 13.08
N LEU A 324 -4.39 13.52 14.13
CA LEU A 324 -4.41 12.06 14.07
C LEU A 324 -5.63 11.56 14.84
N ILE A 325 -6.18 10.44 14.40
CA ILE A 325 -7.38 9.84 14.98
C ILE A 325 -6.99 9.07 16.25
N PRO A 326 -7.46 9.46 17.44
CA PRO A 326 -7.19 8.70 18.66
C PRO A 326 -8.06 7.46 18.71
N LEU A 327 -7.48 6.26 18.65
CA LEU A 327 -8.21 5.03 18.94
C LEU A 327 -8.29 4.78 20.45
N GLY A 328 -7.52 5.47 21.27
CA GLY A 328 -7.53 5.34 22.72
C GLY A 328 -6.33 4.56 23.25
N PRO A 329 -6.15 4.53 24.58
CA PRO A 329 -4.94 3.99 25.21
C PRO A 329 -4.66 2.55 24.78
N SER A 330 -3.45 2.33 24.28
CA SER A 330 -3.00 1.03 23.78
C SER A 330 -1.74 0.54 24.50
N GLY A 331 -1.36 1.07 25.67
CA GLY A 331 -0.11 0.67 26.32
C GLY A 331 -0.02 -0.83 26.68
N PRO A 332 1.16 -1.32 27.12
CA PRO A 332 1.37 -2.73 27.46
C PRO A 332 0.43 -3.30 28.54
N HIS A 333 -0.19 -2.44 29.34
CA HIS A 333 -1.14 -2.79 30.39
C HIS A 333 -2.60 -2.49 30.01
N ASP A 334 -2.85 -1.88 28.85
CA ASP A 334 -4.19 -1.62 28.35
C ASP A 334 -4.79 -2.86 27.68
N ARG A 335 -6.13 -2.90 27.64
CA ARG A 335 -6.87 -4.01 27.03
C ARG A 335 -6.51 -4.14 25.56
N ALA A 336 -6.22 -5.37 25.14
CA ALA A 336 -5.91 -5.67 23.75
C ALA A 336 -7.07 -5.31 22.82
N ARG A 337 -6.75 -4.75 21.66
CA ARG A 337 -7.71 -4.40 20.61
C ARG A 337 -7.31 -5.01 19.28
N LEU A 338 -8.30 -5.46 18.50
CA LEU A 338 -8.14 -5.91 17.12
C LEU A 338 -8.83 -4.90 16.21
N VAL A 339 -8.09 -4.37 15.22
CA VAL A 339 -8.64 -3.49 14.20
C VAL A 339 -8.50 -4.15 12.83
N VAL A 340 -9.59 -4.23 12.10
CA VAL A 340 -9.66 -4.80 10.75
C VAL A 340 -9.96 -3.68 9.76
N GLY A 341 -9.23 -3.63 8.65
CA GLY A 341 -9.53 -2.71 7.55
C GLY A 341 -9.28 -3.36 6.20
N HIS A 342 -9.44 -2.58 5.12
CA HIS A 342 -9.11 -3.01 3.77
C HIS A 342 -8.01 -2.11 3.22
N ASN A 343 -6.85 -2.68 2.92
CA ASN A 343 -5.61 -1.92 2.72
C ASN A 343 -5.23 -1.10 3.98
N VAL A 344 -5.41 -1.71 5.16
CA VAL A 344 -5.42 -1.05 6.47
C VAL A 344 -4.16 -0.27 6.82
N SER A 345 -3.02 -0.52 6.15
CA SER A 345 -1.81 0.27 6.32
C SER A 345 -2.02 1.75 6.02
N TYR A 346 -2.95 2.07 5.12
CA TYR A 346 -3.37 3.43 4.83
C TYR A 346 -4.04 4.05 6.07
N ASP A 347 -5.07 3.40 6.59
CA ASP A 347 -5.86 3.89 7.73
C ASP A 347 -5.04 3.95 9.02
N ARG A 348 -4.24 2.91 9.27
CA ARG A 348 -3.34 2.77 10.42
C ARG A 348 -2.43 3.99 10.58
N ALA A 349 -1.83 4.46 9.48
CA ALA A 349 -0.94 5.63 9.50
C ALA A 349 -1.64 6.95 9.89
N ARG A 350 -2.98 6.97 9.99
CA ARG A 350 -3.75 8.16 10.40
C ARG A 350 -4.18 8.10 11.85
N THR A 351 -3.79 7.07 12.58
CA THR A 351 -4.14 6.90 13.99
C THR A 351 -3.02 7.37 14.92
N LEU A 352 -3.39 7.95 16.06
CA LEU A 352 -2.47 8.64 16.97
C LEU A 352 -1.51 7.66 17.64
N GLU A 353 -2.02 6.52 18.09
CA GLU A 353 -1.29 5.56 18.91
C GLU A 353 -0.13 4.90 18.17
N GLU A 354 -0.20 4.83 16.84
CA GLU A 354 0.83 4.23 15.98
C GLU A 354 2.14 5.02 15.93
N TYR A 355 2.12 6.25 16.45
CA TYR A 355 3.29 7.10 16.60
C TYR A 355 3.88 7.06 18.03
N THR A 356 3.43 6.11 18.86
CA THR A 356 3.95 5.89 20.22
C THR A 356 5.02 4.78 20.21
N LEU A 357 6.11 4.97 20.96
CA LEU A 357 7.20 3.99 21.05
C LEU A 357 6.87 2.74 21.88
N ASP A 358 5.81 2.80 22.69
CA ASP A 358 5.45 1.75 23.65
C ASP A 358 4.78 0.52 23.00
N LEU A 359 4.67 0.48 21.66
CA LEU A 359 4.15 -0.61 20.82
C LEU A 359 2.93 -1.28 21.44
N GLY A 360 1.78 -0.65 21.20
CA GLY A 360 0.60 -0.97 21.96
C GLY A 360 0.02 -2.38 21.80
N SER A 361 -1.04 -2.67 22.55
CA SER A 361 -1.80 -3.92 22.51
C SER A 361 -2.85 -3.97 21.39
N THR A 362 -2.87 -2.94 20.53
CA THR A 362 -3.66 -2.94 19.28
C THR A 362 -2.95 -3.79 18.22
N ARG A 363 -3.69 -4.64 17.50
CA ARG A 363 -3.21 -5.36 16.33
C ARG A 363 -4.10 -5.08 15.13
N TRP A 364 -3.45 -4.99 13.97
CA TRP A 364 -4.11 -4.67 12.70
C TRP A 364 -4.19 -5.90 11.80
N LEU A 365 -5.35 -6.10 11.19
CA LEU A 365 -5.56 -7.11 10.14
C LEU A 365 -6.07 -6.44 8.86
N ASP A 366 -5.51 -6.88 7.75
CA ASP A 366 -5.84 -6.36 6.43
C ASP A 366 -6.61 -7.40 5.61
N THR A 367 -7.87 -7.12 5.32
CA THR A 367 -8.70 -7.97 4.46
C THR A 367 -8.15 -8.09 3.04
N MET A 368 -7.43 -7.08 2.53
CA MET A 368 -6.78 -7.16 1.22
C MET A 368 -5.64 -8.20 1.24
N SER A 369 -4.76 -8.16 2.25
CA SER A 369 -3.69 -9.13 2.42
C SER A 369 -4.20 -10.56 2.65
N LEU A 370 -5.26 -10.71 3.44
CA LEU A 370 -5.90 -12.02 3.64
C LEU A 370 -6.52 -12.55 2.34
N HIS A 371 -7.14 -11.68 1.52
CA HIS A 371 -7.60 -12.02 0.18
C HIS A 371 -6.44 -12.48 -0.70
N VAL A 372 -5.34 -11.71 -0.75
CA VAL A 372 -4.16 -12.06 -1.55
C VAL A 372 -3.60 -13.43 -1.17
N ALA A 373 -3.55 -13.76 0.12
CA ALA A 373 -3.05 -15.03 0.62
C ALA A 373 -3.96 -16.24 0.28
N THR A 374 -5.26 -16.02 0.04
CA THR A 374 -6.24 -17.10 -0.17
C THR A 374 -6.75 -17.21 -1.60
N ARG A 375 -7.05 -16.07 -2.25
CA ARG A 375 -7.67 -15.96 -3.59
C ARG A 375 -7.01 -14.86 -4.45
N GLY A 376 -5.77 -14.48 -4.16
CA GLY A 376 -5.02 -13.47 -4.93
C GLY A 376 -4.58 -13.92 -6.33
N ILE A 377 -4.22 -12.94 -7.17
CA ILE A 377 -3.73 -13.15 -8.54
C ILE A 377 -2.23 -12.82 -8.61
N SER A 378 -1.42 -13.71 -9.20
CA SER A 378 0.00 -13.44 -9.46
C SER A 378 0.19 -12.48 -10.65
N SER A 379 1.33 -11.77 -10.72
CA SER A 379 1.58 -10.78 -11.79
C SER A 379 1.42 -11.35 -13.21
N PRO A 380 1.94 -12.55 -13.55
CA PRO A 380 1.74 -13.12 -14.89
C PRO A 380 0.28 -13.49 -15.22
N GLN A 381 -0.55 -13.76 -14.20
CA GLN A 381 -1.96 -14.12 -14.37
C GLN A 381 -2.87 -12.91 -14.59
N ARG A 382 -2.46 -11.70 -14.17
CA ARG A 382 -3.29 -10.49 -14.22
C ARG A 382 -3.79 -10.14 -15.63
N PRO A 383 -2.96 -10.15 -16.70
CA PRO A 383 -3.43 -9.82 -18.04
C PRO A 383 -4.52 -10.78 -18.55
N ALA A 384 -4.35 -12.08 -18.29
CA ALA A 384 -5.33 -13.10 -18.65
C ALA A 384 -6.66 -12.90 -17.90
N TRP A 385 -6.58 -12.64 -16.59
CA TRP A 385 -7.78 -12.36 -15.78
C TRP A 385 -8.51 -11.09 -16.21
N MET A 386 -7.78 -10.01 -16.51
CA MET A 386 -8.39 -8.77 -17.00
C MET A 386 -9.12 -8.97 -18.32
N LYS A 387 -8.53 -9.69 -19.28
CA LYS A 387 -9.17 -10.03 -20.55
C LYS A 387 -10.45 -10.84 -20.32
N HIS A 388 -10.40 -11.86 -19.47
CA HIS A 388 -11.55 -12.68 -19.12
C HIS A 388 -12.67 -11.88 -18.44
N ASN A 389 -12.33 -11.08 -17.43
CA ASN A 389 -13.31 -10.28 -16.70
C ASN A 389 -13.97 -9.22 -17.58
N LYS A 390 -13.22 -8.60 -18.51
CA LYS A 390 -13.77 -7.68 -19.52
C LYS A 390 -14.78 -8.38 -20.42
N ALA A 391 -14.42 -9.53 -21.01
CA ALA A 391 -15.33 -10.30 -21.86
C ALA A 391 -16.59 -10.75 -21.10
N LYS A 392 -16.46 -11.11 -19.82
CA LYS A 392 -17.58 -11.47 -18.95
C LYS A 392 -18.49 -10.27 -18.65
N ALA A 393 -17.91 -9.10 -18.39
CA ALA A 393 -18.67 -7.87 -18.18
C ALA A 393 -19.46 -7.47 -19.43
N GLU A 394 -18.85 -7.55 -20.62
CA GLU A 394 -19.52 -7.30 -21.90
C GLU A 394 -20.69 -8.27 -22.12
N LYS A 395 -20.50 -9.57 -21.85
CA LYS A 395 -21.57 -10.57 -21.93
C LYS A 395 -22.73 -10.29 -20.95
N ARG A 396 -22.42 -9.86 -19.73
CA ARG A 396 -23.44 -9.48 -18.73
C ARG A 396 -24.20 -8.22 -19.15
N ALA A 397 -23.51 -7.20 -19.65
CA ALA A 397 -24.13 -5.97 -20.14
C ALA A 397 -25.07 -6.25 -21.31
N LYS A 398 -24.66 -7.10 -22.27
CA LYS A 398 -25.52 -7.54 -23.38
C LYS A 398 -26.79 -8.24 -22.88
N LYS A 399 -26.66 -9.18 -21.94
CA LYS A 399 -27.82 -9.88 -21.35
C LYS A 399 -28.77 -8.93 -20.61
N LEU A 400 -28.25 -7.94 -19.89
CA LEU A 400 -29.06 -6.94 -19.21
C LEU A 400 -29.80 -6.04 -20.20
N LEU A 401 -29.15 -5.63 -21.30
CA LEU A 401 -29.79 -4.85 -22.36
C LEU A 401 -30.91 -5.63 -23.05
N GLU A 402 -30.69 -6.91 -23.35
CA GLU A 402 -31.72 -7.81 -23.89
C GLU A 402 -32.91 -7.97 -22.94
N GLN A 403 -32.65 -8.15 -21.64
CA GLN A 403 -33.70 -8.22 -20.62
C GLN A 403 -34.47 -6.89 -20.46
N ALA A 404 -33.78 -5.76 -20.53
CA ALA A 404 -34.40 -4.44 -20.49
C ALA A 404 -35.29 -4.19 -21.72
N ALA A 405 -34.82 -4.59 -22.91
CA ALA A 405 -35.60 -4.51 -24.14
C ALA A 405 -36.87 -5.37 -24.05
N LEU A 406 -36.76 -6.60 -23.54
CA LEU A 406 -37.91 -7.49 -23.33
C LEU A 406 -38.90 -6.93 -22.30
N LYS A 407 -38.41 -6.34 -21.21
CA LYS A 407 -39.26 -5.67 -20.21
C LYS A 407 -40.01 -4.47 -20.80
N GLU A 408 -39.34 -3.70 -21.65
CA GLU A 408 -39.97 -2.57 -22.33
C GLU A 408 -41.01 -3.02 -23.36
N GLU A 409 -40.72 -4.09 -24.12
CA GLU A 409 -41.68 -4.68 -25.06
C GLU A 409 -42.91 -5.24 -24.34
N THR A 410 -42.71 -5.96 -23.24
CA THR A 410 -43.82 -6.45 -22.40
C THR A 410 -44.62 -5.32 -21.77
N ARG A 411 -43.98 -4.25 -21.29
CA ARG A 411 -44.66 -3.04 -20.81
C ARG A 411 -45.53 -2.42 -21.90
N ARG A 412 -45.00 -2.25 -23.12
CA ARG A 412 -45.75 -1.71 -24.26
C ARG A 412 -46.90 -2.62 -24.68
N ALA A 413 -46.73 -3.94 -24.62
CA ALA A 413 -47.79 -4.89 -24.91
C ALA A 413 -48.93 -4.79 -23.88
N ILE A 414 -48.61 -4.60 -22.60
CA ILE A 414 -49.59 -4.37 -21.53
C ILE A 414 -50.32 -3.04 -21.74
N GLU A 415 -49.60 -1.96 -22.05
CA GLU A 415 -50.20 -0.64 -22.33
C GLU A 415 -51.14 -0.68 -23.56
N ASN A 416 -50.73 -1.36 -24.64
CA ASN A 416 -51.57 -1.55 -25.83
C ASN A 416 -52.78 -2.46 -25.58
N ALA A 417 -52.67 -3.42 -24.65
CA ALA A 417 -53.82 -4.26 -24.25
C ALA A 417 -54.79 -3.49 -23.34
N LEU A 418 -54.29 -2.52 -22.57
CA LEU A 418 -55.09 -1.68 -21.67
C LEU A 418 -55.68 -0.44 -22.35
N SER A 419 -55.26 -0.07 -23.57
CA SER A 419 -55.71 1.13 -24.29
C SER A 419 -57.18 1.12 -24.74
N GLY A 420 -58.01 0.22 -24.19
CA GLY A 420 -59.45 0.13 -24.41
C GLY A 420 -60.28 0.18 -23.12
N LEU A 421 -59.66 0.40 -21.96
CA LEU A 421 -60.31 0.61 -20.67
C LEU A 421 -59.76 1.91 -20.08
N GLU A 422 -60.62 2.82 -19.62
CA GLU A 422 -60.18 3.98 -18.85
C GLU A 422 -59.56 3.47 -17.53
N TYR A 423 -58.26 3.69 -17.34
CA TYR A 423 -57.60 3.48 -16.05
C TYR A 423 -56.89 4.76 -15.63
N ASP A 424 -56.90 5.01 -14.32
CA ASP A 424 -56.29 6.18 -13.72
C ASP A 424 -54.77 5.98 -13.66
N SER A 425 -54.03 6.89 -14.30
CA SER A 425 -52.56 6.83 -14.43
C SER A 425 -51.86 6.69 -13.07
N ASP A 426 -52.44 7.31 -12.05
CA ASP A 426 -51.88 7.39 -10.69
C ASP A 426 -52.02 6.07 -9.91
N GLN A 427 -52.99 5.21 -10.27
CA GLN A 427 -53.16 3.89 -9.62
C GLN A 427 -52.15 2.85 -10.10
N LEU A 428 -51.56 3.02 -11.30
CA LEU A 428 -50.56 2.11 -11.85
C LEU A 428 -49.14 2.45 -11.39
N GLU A 429 -48.88 3.69 -11.01
CA GLU A 429 -47.64 4.12 -10.36
C GLU A 429 -47.57 3.63 -8.90
N GLY A 430 -48.69 3.60 -8.17
CA GLY A 430 -48.76 3.08 -6.79
C GLY A 430 -48.44 1.59 -6.63
N LEU A 431 -48.56 0.79 -7.69
CA LEU A 431 -48.18 -0.64 -7.69
C LEU A 431 -46.70 -0.89 -8.01
N LYS A 432 -45.93 0.15 -8.35
CA LYS A 432 -44.56 0.02 -8.88
C LYS A 432 -43.44 0.27 -7.87
N LEU A 433 -43.71 0.58 -6.61
CA LEU A 433 -42.65 1.03 -5.69
C LEU A 433 -42.36 0.19 -4.44
N GLU A 434 -43.04 -0.94 -4.18
CA GLU A 434 -42.79 -1.70 -2.94
C GLU A 434 -42.42 -3.19 -3.12
N GLY A 435 -42.27 -3.70 -4.34
CA GLY A 435 -42.11 -5.15 -4.56
C GLY A 435 -40.81 -5.67 -5.21
N LEU A 436 -39.90 -4.82 -5.71
CA LEU A 436 -38.91 -5.26 -6.72
C LEU A 436 -37.44 -4.96 -6.43
N ALA A 437 -37.07 -4.63 -5.19
CA ALA A 437 -35.66 -4.47 -4.80
C ALA A 437 -35.03 -5.71 -4.12
N VAL A 438 -35.79 -6.80 -3.85
CA VAL A 438 -35.29 -7.86 -2.95
C VAL A 438 -35.05 -9.23 -3.62
N ASP A 439 -35.70 -9.57 -4.74
CA ASP A 439 -35.68 -10.97 -5.25
C ASP A 439 -34.80 -11.26 -6.48
N ALA A 440 -33.77 -10.45 -6.74
CA ALA A 440 -32.83 -10.73 -7.85
C ALA A 440 -31.68 -11.70 -7.51
N VAL A 441 -31.67 -12.31 -6.31
CA VAL A 441 -30.53 -13.14 -5.84
C VAL A 441 -30.85 -14.64 -5.70
N GLN A 442 -32.11 -15.10 -5.80
CA GLN A 442 -32.48 -16.42 -5.28
C GLN A 442 -32.93 -17.52 -6.27
N LEU A 443 -32.69 -17.39 -7.59
CA LEU A 443 -33.03 -18.47 -8.53
C LEU A 443 -31.94 -18.75 -9.56
N THR A 444 -31.03 -19.69 -9.26
CA THR A 444 -30.56 -20.70 -10.23
C THR A 444 -30.02 -21.94 -9.50
N SER A 445 -30.88 -22.94 -9.28
CA SER A 445 -30.48 -24.32 -9.01
C SER A 445 -31.18 -25.23 -10.03
N SER A 446 -30.45 -25.64 -11.09
CA SER A 446 -30.56 -26.93 -11.81
C SER A 446 -30.02 -26.83 -13.24
N SER A 447 -29.16 -27.77 -13.63
CA SER A 447 -28.52 -27.95 -14.96
C SER A 447 -29.43 -28.72 -15.96
N PRO A 448 -28.94 -29.25 -17.12
CA PRO A 448 -28.79 -28.57 -18.42
C PRO A 448 -29.50 -29.30 -19.60
N LEU A 449 -29.63 -28.69 -20.78
CA LEU A 449 -29.80 -29.42 -22.05
C LEU A 449 -29.45 -28.59 -23.31
N ASP A 450 -28.86 -29.31 -24.28
CA ASP A 450 -28.21 -28.89 -25.53
C ASP A 450 -29.14 -28.29 -26.63
N LYS A 451 -28.58 -27.43 -27.50
CA LYS A 451 -28.32 -27.69 -28.95
C LYS A 451 -27.83 -26.45 -29.73
N ALA A 452 -27.23 -26.76 -30.89
CA ALA A 452 -26.33 -26.01 -31.76
C ALA A 452 -26.95 -25.06 -32.83
N GLY A 453 -26.08 -24.27 -33.49
CA GLY A 453 -26.28 -23.56 -34.78
C GLY A 453 -25.81 -22.10 -34.72
N ASP A 454 -24.62 -21.72 -35.21
CA ASP A 454 -24.14 -21.48 -36.59
C ASP A 454 -24.09 -19.97 -36.96
N GLY A 455 -22.97 -19.56 -37.60
CA GLY A 455 -22.91 -18.55 -38.66
C GLY A 455 -22.79 -17.04 -38.33
N GLY A 456 -21.69 -16.42 -38.77
CA GLY A 456 -21.71 -15.08 -39.40
C GLY A 456 -21.01 -13.93 -38.65
N GLY A 457 -19.93 -13.40 -39.23
CA GLY A 457 -19.17 -12.26 -38.70
C GLY A 457 -19.46 -10.91 -39.36
N ALA A 458 -18.87 -9.85 -38.81
CA ALA A 458 -18.26 -8.69 -39.51
C ALA A 458 -18.01 -7.50 -38.56
N ASN A 459 -16.74 -7.06 -38.55
CA ASN A 459 -16.19 -5.70 -38.49
C ASN A 459 -16.91 -4.54 -37.76
N GLY A 460 -16.17 -3.95 -36.82
CA GLY A 460 -15.70 -2.56 -36.96
C GLY A 460 -16.43 -1.49 -36.16
N ALA A 461 -15.75 -0.91 -35.16
CA ALA A 461 -15.70 0.54 -34.92
C ALA A 461 -14.78 0.84 -33.72
N ALA A 462 -13.98 1.89 -33.87
CA ALA A 462 -12.93 2.33 -32.96
C ALA A 462 -13.34 3.54 -32.11
N SER A 463 -12.68 3.65 -30.94
CA SER A 463 -12.36 4.87 -30.14
C SER A 463 -13.46 5.46 -29.25
N PRO A 464 -13.14 6.23 -28.17
CA PRO A 464 -11.85 6.81 -27.75
C PRO A 464 -11.47 6.53 -26.25
N PRO A 465 -10.31 7.03 -25.74
CA PRO A 465 -9.68 6.53 -24.52
C PRO A 465 -10.13 7.29 -23.26
N ALA A 466 -10.29 6.56 -22.15
CA ALA A 466 -10.41 7.14 -20.82
C ALA A 466 -9.02 7.19 -20.17
N LEU A 467 -8.72 8.37 -19.64
CA LEU A 467 -7.49 8.80 -19.01
C LEU A 467 -7.13 7.92 -17.81
N ASP A 468 -5.96 7.29 -17.89
CA ASP A 468 -5.34 6.53 -16.81
C ASP A 468 -4.25 7.40 -16.17
N MET A 469 -4.39 7.64 -14.87
CA MET A 469 -3.39 8.34 -14.06
C MET A 469 -2.29 7.36 -13.70
N SER A 470 -1.06 7.79 -13.95
CA SER A 470 0.13 6.95 -14.06
C SER A 470 0.61 6.39 -12.71
N PHE A 471 0.51 5.07 -12.54
CA PHE A 471 1.51 4.27 -11.84
C PHE A 471 2.10 3.28 -12.86
N SER A 472 3.34 3.52 -13.23
CA SER A 472 4.06 2.79 -14.27
C SER A 472 4.38 1.36 -13.83
N ASP A 473 3.79 0.38 -14.50
CA ASP A 473 4.29 -0.99 -14.62
C ASP A 473 4.04 -1.47 -16.05
N ASP A 474 4.83 -0.91 -16.99
CA ASP A 474 4.75 -1.24 -18.41
C ASP A 474 6.13 -1.71 -18.91
N GLU A 475 6.37 -3.02 -18.80
CA GLU A 475 7.29 -3.79 -19.67
C GLU A 475 7.00 -5.30 -19.51
N SER A 476 5.92 -5.80 -20.12
CA SER A 476 5.86 -7.22 -20.53
C SER A 476 4.84 -7.53 -21.65
N GLY A 477 4.49 -6.54 -22.48
CA GLY A 477 3.50 -6.69 -23.56
C GLY A 477 3.89 -7.61 -24.73
N GLY A 478 5.08 -8.22 -24.72
CA GLY A 478 5.64 -8.91 -25.88
C GLY A 478 5.32 -10.41 -26.04
N LEU A 479 4.80 -11.10 -25.02
CA LEU A 479 4.77 -12.58 -25.02
C LEU A 479 3.38 -13.23 -25.05
N ALA A 480 2.29 -12.46 -25.07
CA ALA A 480 0.93 -13.00 -24.93
C ALA A 480 0.25 -13.44 -26.24
N SER A 481 0.89 -13.29 -27.40
CA SER A 481 0.22 -13.51 -28.70
C SER A 481 0.18 -14.97 -29.19
N ARG A 482 0.54 -15.97 -28.35
CA ARG A 482 0.65 -17.38 -28.78
C ARG A 482 -0.07 -18.39 -27.89
N VAL A 483 -1.06 -17.99 -27.10
CA VAL A 483 -1.79 -18.91 -26.22
C VAL A 483 -3.14 -19.26 -26.84
N SER A 484 -3.32 -20.55 -27.15
CA SER A 484 -4.58 -21.18 -27.58
C SER A 484 -5.72 -20.90 -26.58
N PRO A 485 -7.00 -20.96 -27.00
CA PRO A 485 -8.12 -20.76 -26.07
C PRO A 485 -8.05 -21.77 -24.92
N PRO A 486 -8.25 -21.32 -23.67
CA PRO A 486 -8.06 -22.16 -22.50
C PRO A 486 -9.05 -23.32 -22.46
N SER A 487 -8.56 -24.50 -22.05
CA SER A 487 -9.38 -25.65 -21.68
C SER A 487 -10.32 -25.33 -20.49
N SER A 488 -11.34 -26.16 -20.25
CA SER A 488 -12.34 -25.93 -19.20
C SER A 488 -11.75 -25.77 -17.79
N ALA A 489 -10.60 -26.39 -17.50
CA ALA A 489 -9.87 -26.25 -16.24
C ALA A 489 -9.08 -24.91 -16.15
N GLU A 490 -8.55 -24.40 -17.27
CA GLU A 490 -7.87 -23.10 -17.31
C GLU A 490 -8.84 -21.91 -17.14
N SER A 491 -10.14 -22.14 -17.27
CA SER A 491 -11.18 -21.12 -17.02
C SER A 491 -11.64 -21.08 -15.56
N GLN A 492 -11.40 -22.13 -14.77
CA GLN A 492 -12.00 -22.25 -13.43
C GLN A 492 -11.34 -21.32 -12.40
N TRP A 493 -10.01 -21.20 -12.41
CA TRP A 493 -9.31 -20.30 -11.49
C TRP A 493 -9.66 -18.83 -11.72
N LEU A 494 -10.05 -18.45 -12.95
CA LEU A 494 -10.48 -17.09 -13.30
C LEU A 494 -11.78 -16.67 -12.61
N GLU A 495 -12.58 -17.64 -12.17
CA GLU A 495 -13.84 -17.44 -11.45
C GLU A 495 -13.66 -17.43 -9.93
N GLU A 496 -12.55 -17.97 -9.43
CA GLU A 496 -12.26 -18.12 -7.99
C GLU A 496 -11.30 -17.05 -7.45
N THR A 497 -10.99 -16.03 -8.26
CA THR A 497 -10.01 -14.99 -7.94
C THR A 497 -10.46 -13.60 -8.38
N SER A 498 -9.86 -12.57 -7.78
CA SER A 498 -10.10 -11.18 -8.15
C SER A 498 -8.88 -10.29 -7.93
N LYS A 499 -8.93 -9.09 -8.51
CA LYS A 499 -8.09 -7.97 -8.10
C LYS A 499 -8.32 -7.63 -6.62
N ASN A 500 -7.49 -6.71 -6.13
CA ASN A 500 -7.34 -6.40 -4.72
C ASN A 500 -8.26 -5.28 -4.23
N SER A 501 -9.02 -4.59 -5.10
CA SER A 501 -9.87 -3.49 -4.64
C SER A 501 -11.04 -4.01 -3.78
N LEU A 502 -11.51 -3.20 -2.82
CA LEU A 502 -12.65 -3.55 -1.97
C LEU A 502 -13.85 -4.03 -2.81
N ALA A 503 -14.18 -3.29 -3.88
CA ALA A 503 -15.26 -3.63 -4.80
C ALA A 503 -15.03 -4.95 -5.57
N ASP A 504 -13.80 -5.26 -5.93
CA ASP A 504 -13.47 -6.52 -6.61
C ASP A 504 -13.59 -7.72 -5.67
N VAL A 505 -13.09 -7.58 -4.44
CA VAL A 505 -13.16 -8.62 -3.40
C VAL A 505 -14.61 -8.83 -2.94
N ALA A 506 -15.36 -7.75 -2.69
CA ALA A 506 -16.80 -7.81 -2.39
C ALA A 506 -17.56 -8.56 -3.50
N ARG A 507 -17.28 -8.25 -4.77
CA ARG A 507 -17.90 -8.92 -5.92
C ARG A 507 -17.56 -10.40 -5.99
N LEU A 508 -16.30 -10.77 -5.76
CA LEU A 508 -15.86 -12.18 -5.72
C LEU A 508 -16.65 -12.96 -4.67
N HIS A 509 -16.79 -12.36 -3.50
CA HIS A 509 -17.51 -12.98 -2.40
C HIS A 509 -19.03 -12.93 -2.54
N ARG A 510 -19.60 -12.19 -3.49
CA ARG A 510 -21.05 -11.92 -3.63
C ARG A 510 -21.61 -11.13 -2.45
N ILE A 511 -20.93 -10.04 -2.10
CA ILE A 511 -21.37 -9.07 -1.11
C ILE A 511 -22.00 -7.90 -1.88
N PRO A 512 -23.25 -7.51 -1.57
CA PRO A 512 -23.86 -6.34 -2.19
C PRO A 512 -23.10 -5.09 -1.74
N MET A 513 -22.65 -4.29 -2.70
CA MET A 513 -21.94 -3.03 -2.45
C MET A 513 -22.48 -1.99 -3.42
N LYS A 514 -22.93 -0.85 -2.88
CA LYS A 514 -23.26 0.33 -3.69
C LYS A 514 -21.95 1.04 -4.01
N VAL A 515 -21.40 0.81 -5.20
CA VAL A 515 -20.16 1.48 -5.64
C VAL A 515 -20.49 2.89 -6.12
N SER A 516 -20.33 3.89 -5.24
CA SER A 516 -20.42 5.31 -5.62
C SER A 516 -19.04 5.80 -6.05
N LYS A 517 -18.79 5.86 -7.36
CA LYS A 517 -17.54 6.45 -7.87
C LYS A 517 -17.44 7.93 -7.53
N SER A 518 -18.56 8.66 -7.64
CA SER A 518 -18.63 10.10 -7.38
C SER A 518 -18.31 10.47 -5.93
N ALA A 519 -18.71 9.68 -4.93
CA ALA A 519 -18.40 9.97 -3.52
C ALA A 519 -16.89 9.83 -3.22
N ARG A 520 -16.23 8.82 -3.80
CA ARG A 520 -14.79 8.63 -3.65
C ARG A 520 -13.98 9.73 -4.32
N ASP A 521 -14.40 10.09 -5.53
CA ASP A 521 -13.70 11.08 -6.36
C ASP A 521 -13.68 12.46 -5.66
N VAL A 522 -14.68 12.77 -4.82
CA VAL A 522 -14.73 13.99 -4.00
C VAL A 522 -13.49 14.15 -3.10
N PHE A 523 -12.93 13.08 -2.54
CA PHE A 523 -11.73 13.16 -1.69
C PHE A 523 -10.42 13.25 -2.48
N VAL A 524 -10.45 12.93 -3.78
CA VAL A 524 -9.26 12.81 -4.65
C VAL A 524 -9.11 14.01 -5.60
N ASP A 525 -10.22 14.55 -6.11
CA ASP A 525 -10.26 15.51 -7.22
C ASP A 525 -9.95 16.97 -6.79
N GLY A 526 -9.48 17.18 -5.57
CA GLY A 526 -9.13 18.52 -5.07
C GLY A 526 -10.35 19.40 -4.77
N THR A 527 -11.48 18.76 -4.46
CA THR A 527 -12.71 19.41 -3.99
C THR A 527 -12.42 20.32 -2.79
N SER A 528 -13.10 21.47 -2.72
CA SER A 528 -12.94 22.40 -1.59
C SER A 528 -13.43 21.77 -0.28
N ARG A 529 -12.86 22.24 0.84
CA ARG A 529 -13.28 21.81 2.19
C ARG A 529 -14.77 22.08 2.43
N GLU A 530 -15.27 23.20 1.93
CA GLU A 530 -16.66 23.64 2.09
C GLU A 530 -17.65 22.71 1.39
N GLU A 531 -17.29 22.19 0.21
CA GLU A 531 -18.11 21.22 -0.53
C GLU A 531 -18.16 19.86 0.18
N ILE A 532 -17.04 19.38 0.73
CA ILE A 532 -17.00 18.17 1.55
C ILE A 532 -17.89 18.32 2.79
N LEU A 533 -17.87 19.51 3.41
CA LEU A 533 -18.72 19.78 4.56
C LEU A 533 -20.21 19.81 4.18
N HIS A 534 -20.55 20.33 2.99
CA HIS A 534 -21.92 20.36 2.49
C HIS A 534 -22.47 18.95 2.27
N ASP A 535 -21.64 18.02 1.78
CA ASP A 535 -22.02 16.62 1.50
C ASP A 535 -21.68 15.65 2.65
N ALA A 536 -21.37 16.16 3.85
CA ALA A 536 -20.78 15.36 4.93
C ALA A 536 -21.65 14.16 5.37
N GLN A 537 -22.99 14.27 5.33
CA GLN A 537 -23.90 13.17 5.67
C GLN A 537 -23.77 11.99 4.70
N HIS A 538 -23.82 12.30 3.40
CA HIS A 538 -23.71 11.30 2.35
C HIS A 538 -22.31 10.69 2.32
N LEU A 539 -21.26 11.50 2.50
CA LEU A 539 -19.88 11.01 2.58
C LEU A 539 -19.63 10.12 3.81
N LEU A 540 -20.18 10.44 4.99
CA LEU A 540 -20.10 9.57 6.16
C LEU A 540 -20.84 8.24 5.95
N THR A 541 -21.99 8.29 5.28
CA THR A 541 -22.76 7.09 4.93
C THR A 541 -22.00 6.21 3.93
N TYR A 542 -21.32 6.82 2.96
CA TYR A 542 -20.39 6.14 2.06
C TYR A 542 -19.26 5.44 2.85
N CYS A 543 -18.57 6.16 3.74
CA CYS A 543 -17.51 5.58 4.58
C CYS A 543 -18.02 4.43 5.45
N ALA A 544 -19.22 4.58 6.02
CA ALA A 544 -19.81 3.54 6.86
C ALA A 544 -20.22 2.30 6.04
N SER A 545 -20.67 2.48 4.80
CA SER A 545 -20.90 1.38 3.86
C SER A 545 -19.63 0.59 3.57
N ASP A 546 -18.49 1.26 3.37
CA ASP A 546 -17.20 0.60 3.12
C ASP A 546 -16.72 -0.19 4.35
N VAL A 547 -16.92 0.33 5.56
CA VAL A 547 -16.70 -0.42 6.82
C VAL A 547 -17.60 -1.64 6.91
N ALA A 548 -18.90 -1.52 6.60
CA ALA A 548 -19.84 -2.65 6.65
C ALA A 548 -19.47 -3.74 5.63
N VAL A 549 -19.09 -3.35 4.41
CA VAL A 549 -18.62 -4.27 3.36
C VAL A 549 -17.31 -4.94 3.79
N THR A 550 -16.37 -4.20 4.38
CA THR A 550 -15.10 -4.72 4.90
C THR A 550 -15.34 -5.76 5.98
N HIS A 551 -16.29 -5.53 6.90
CA HIS A 551 -16.67 -6.51 7.91
C HIS A 551 -17.23 -7.79 7.27
N GLU A 552 -18.13 -7.66 6.30
CA GLU A 552 -18.71 -8.83 5.62
C GLU A 552 -17.66 -9.61 4.80
N ILE A 553 -16.69 -8.92 4.19
CA ILE A 553 -15.51 -9.55 3.56
C ILE A 553 -14.72 -10.33 4.61
N PHE A 554 -14.41 -9.70 5.75
CA PHE A 554 -13.64 -10.32 6.82
C PHE A 554 -14.31 -11.60 7.34
N ARG A 555 -15.64 -11.58 7.54
CA ARG A 555 -16.44 -12.77 7.93
C ARG A 555 -16.24 -13.96 7.00
N ARG A 556 -16.07 -13.71 5.68
CA ARG A 556 -15.90 -14.77 4.67
C ARG A 556 -14.46 -15.19 4.50
N ILE A 557 -13.52 -14.25 4.58
CA ILE A 557 -12.10 -14.50 4.30
C ILE A 557 -11.36 -15.06 5.52
N TRP A 558 -11.62 -14.56 6.73
CA TRP A 558 -10.88 -14.98 7.92
C TRP A 558 -10.95 -16.49 8.18
N PRO A 559 -12.13 -17.15 8.15
CA PRO A 559 -12.22 -18.60 8.32
C PRO A 559 -11.50 -19.38 7.21
N ASP A 560 -11.57 -18.91 5.96
CA ASP A 560 -10.90 -19.54 4.82
C ASP A 560 -9.37 -19.41 4.91
N PHE A 561 -8.88 -18.25 5.34
CA PHE A 561 -7.46 -18.03 5.63
C PHE A 561 -6.97 -18.95 6.75
N ALA A 562 -7.70 -19.03 7.86
CA ALA A 562 -7.36 -19.91 8.98
C ALA A 562 -7.38 -21.40 8.58
N ALA A 563 -8.31 -21.82 7.71
CA ALA A 563 -8.37 -23.19 7.21
C ALA A 563 -7.19 -23.54 6.28
N ARG A 564 -6.75 -22.60 5.44
CA ARG A 564 -5.60 -22.80 4.52
C ARG A 564 -4.26 -22.70 5.23
N CYS A 565 -4.19 -21.92 6.30
CA CYS A 565 -2.99 -21.69 7.09
C CYS A 565 -3.22 -22.06 8.57
N PRO A 566 -3.40 -23.35 8.90
CA PRO A 566 -3.85 -23.78 10.23
C PRO A 566 -2.79 -23.66 11.33
N HIS A 567 -1.52 -23.47 10.97
CA HIS A 567 -0.44 -23.37 11.96
C HIS A 567 -0.49 -21.99 12.66
N PRO A 568 -0.50 -21.94 14.01
CA PRO A 568 -0.65 -20.69 14.76
C PRO A 568 0.51 -19.72 14.55
N ALA A 569 1.69 -20.20 14.13
CA ALA A 569 2.81 -19.33 13.74
C ALA A 569 2.45 -18.36 12.62
N THR A 570 1.59 -18.76 11.67
CA THR A 570 1.09 -17.85 10.65
C THR A 570 0.26 -16.74 11.27
N MET A 571 -0.64 -17.06 12.21
CA MET A 571 -1.48 -16.08 12.90
C MET A 571 -0.64 -15.11 13.74
N ALA A 572 0.30 -15.64 14.54
CA ALA A 572 1.23 -14.84 15.31
C ALA A 572 2.05 -13.90 14.42
N GLY A 573 2.52 -14.40 13.28
CA GLY A 573 3.24 -13.63 12.27
C GLY A 573 2.39 -12.51 11.68
N VAL A 574 1.16 -12.79 11.26
CA VAL A 574 0.26 -11.79 10.66
C VAL A 574 -0.08 -10.68 11.65
N PHE A 575 -0.42 -11.02 12.90
CA PHE A 575 -0.67 -10.00 13.93
C PHE A 575 0.57 -9.14 14.21
N GLY A 576 1.74 -9.76 14.33
CA GLY A 576 3.00 -9.06 14.57
C GLY A 576 3.40 -8.15 13.41
N LEU A 577 3.35 -8.65 12.17
CA LEU A 577 3.72 -7.91 10.97
C LEU A 577 2.81 -6.70 10.72
N GLY A 578 1.51 -6.84 11.02
CA GLY A 578 0.53 -5.75 10.93
C GLY A 578 0.81 -4.58 11.86
N SER A 579 1.68 -4.75 12.87
CA SER A 579 1.96 -3.77 13.93
C SER A 579 3.44 -3.38 14.00
N THR A 580 4.16 -3.53 12.89
CA THR A 580 5.56 -3.10 12.76
C THR A 580 5.68 -1.58 12.71
N PHE A 581 6.79 -1.04 13.20
CA PHE A 581 7.08 0.40 13.21
C PHE A 581 8.45 0.68 12.61
N LEU A 582 8.62 1.89 12.08
CA LEU A 582 9.90 2.38 11.56
C LEU A 582 10.34 3.57 12.42
N PRO A 583 11.44 3.45 13.18
CA PRO A 583 11.97 4.56 13.93
C PRO A 583 12.56 5.58 12.96
N VAL A 584 11.92 6.74 12.87
CA VAL A 584 12.39 7.92 12.13
C VAL A 584 12.47 9.10 13.09
N ASP A 585 13.40 10.00 12.84
CA ASP A 585 13.55 11.26 13.58
C ASP A 585 13.37 12.46 12.64
N ASP A 586 13.48 13.67 13.19
CA ASP A 586 13.31 14.91 12.45
C ASP A 586 14.35 15.09 11.34
N GLU A 587 15.48 14.36 11.38
CA GLU A 587 16.50 14.40 10.31
C GLU A 587 16.00 13.73 9.02
N TRP A 588 14.92 12.96 9.07
CA TRP A 588 14.33 12.32 7.89
C TRP A 588 13.86 13.34 6.84
N ILE A 589 13.25 14.45 7.26
CA ILE A 589 12.81 15.53 6.36
C ILE A 589 14.03 16.20 5.71
N ASP A 590 15.07 16.41 6.51
CA ASP A 590 16.33 16.96 6.02
C ASP A 590 17.05 15.98 5.07
N TYR A 591 16.96 14.68 5.33
CA TYR A 591 17.50 13.62 4.47
C TYR A 591 16.80 13.61 3.12
N GLN A 592 15.46 13.62 3.10
CA GLN A 592 14.67 13.69 1.86
C GLN A 592 15.06 14.92 1.04
N ARG A 593 15.11 16.10 1.67
CA ARG A 593 15.53 17.33 1.00
C ARG A 593 16.93 17.20 0.39
N ARG A 594 17.91 16.64 1.11
CA ARG A 594 19.27 16.43 0.57
C ARG A 594 19.29 15.44 -0.60
N CYS A 595 18.48 14.38 -0.55
CA CYS A 595 18.33 13.44 -1.65
C CYS A 595 17.76 14.12 -2.90
N ASP A 596 16.71 14.92 -2.75
CA ASP A 596 16.09 15.66 -3.85
C ASP A 596 17.05 16.71 -4.44
N GLU A 597 17.76 17.44 -3.58
CA GLU A 597 18.80 18.39 -4.01
C GLU A 597 19.92 17.69 -4.79
N GLN A 598 20.35 16.51 -4.36
CA GLN A 598 21.38 15.73 -5.06
C GLN A 598 20.87 15.19 -6.39
N PHE A 599 19.64 14.67 -6.44
CA PHE A 599 18.99 14.21 -7.65
C PHE A 599 18.88 15.34 -8.67
N ASN A 600 18.31 16.48 -8.26
CA ASN A 600 18.15 17.66 -9.11
C ASN A 600 19.51 18.16 -9.60
N ARG A 601 20.53 18.24 -8.74
CA ARG A 601 21.87 18.66 -9.13
C ARG A 601 22.49 17.75 -10.19
N ILE A 602 22.39 16.43 -10.03
CA ILE A 602 22.92 15.47 -11.03
C ILE A 602 22.10 15.57 -12.32
N ASN A 603 20.77 15.64 -12.22
CA ASN A 603 19.90 15.75 -13.39
C ASN A 603 20.17 17.03 -14.18
N ASP A 604 20.32 18.17 -13.51
CA ASP A 604 20.68 19.46 -14.12
C ASP A 604 22.05 19.41 -14.78
N GLN A 605 23.04 18.75 -14.14
CA GLN A 605 24.36 18.55 -14.73
C GLN A 605 24.29 17.69 -16.00
N VAL A 606 23.52 16.61 -15.99
CA VAL A 606 23.31 15.76 -17.18
C VAL A 606 22.61 16.54 -18.28
N GLN A 607 21.54 17.27 -17.98
CA GLN A 607 20.84 18.11 -18.95
C GLN A 607 21.77 19.17 -19.54
N LYS A 608 22.56 19.85 -18.71
CA LYS A 608 23.56 20.82 -19.15
C LYS A 608 24.60 20.18 -20.07
N CYS A 609 25.20 19.06 -19.69
CA CYS A 609 26.15 18.34 -20.53
C CYS A 609 25.54 17.93 -21.89
N LEU A 610 24.28 17.51 -21.91
CA LEU A 610 23.57 17.20 -23.15
C LEU A 610 23.36 18.45 -24.01
N VAL A 611 22.99 19.58 -23.42
CA VAL A 611 22.87 20.86 -24.13
C VAL A 611 24.24 21.29 -24.67
N ASP A 612 25.30 21.22 -23.87
CA ASP A 612 26.66 21.56 -24.28
C ASP A 612 27.13 20.67 -25.47
N LEU A 613 26.81 19.36 -25.43
CA LEU A 613 27.05 18.44 -26.55
C LEU A 613 26.25 18.81 -27.80
N ALA A 614 24.99 19.20 -27.63
CA ALA A 614 24.13 19.63 -28.73
C ALA A 614 24.63 20.94 -29.35
N GLU A 615 25.03 21.92 -28.54
CA GLU A 615 25.61 23.17 -28.99
C GLU A 615 26.93 22.94 -29.72
N LYS A 616 27.80 22.10 -29.17
CA LYS A 616 29.05 21.72 -29.83
C LYS A 616 28.81 21.04 -31.17
N LEU A 617 27.88 20.08 -31.25
CA LEU A 617 27.53 19.41 -32.50
C LEU A 617 26.92 20.39 -33.52
N ARG A 618 26.07 21.32 -33.07
CA ARG A 618 25.51 22.38 -33.92
C ARG A 618 26.63 23.22 -34.53
N ASP A 619 27.57 23.67 -33.72
CA ASP A 619 28.64 24.57 -34.16
C ASP A 619 29.64 23.83 -35.08
N ASP A 620 30.16 22.67 -34.65
CA ASP A 620 31.07 21.85 -35.45
C ASP A 620 30.40 21.36 -36.74
N GLY A 621 29.10 21.04 -36.69
CA GLY A 621 28.35 20.54 -37.83
C GLY A 621 28.01 21.58 -38.89
N THR A 622 27.99 22.86 -38.52
CA THR A 622 27.59 23.97 -39.42
C THR A 622 28.75 24.88 -39.81
N LYS A 623 29.93 24.74 -39.17
CA LYS A 623 31.11 25.59 -39.39
C LYS A 623 31.58 25.64 -40.85
N ASP A 624 31.64 24.49 -41.51
CA ASP A 624 32.19 24.33 -42.86
C ASP A 624 31.14 23.85 -43.89
N VAL A 625 29.86 23.89 -43.53
CA VAL A 625 28.74 23.42 -44.36
C VAL A 625 27.85 24.60 -44.76
N PRO A 626 27.79 24.99 -46.05
CA PRO A 626 26.86 26.02 -46.50
C PRO A 626 25.41 25.62 -46.22
N TRP A 627 24.60 26.55 -45.71
CA TRP A 627 23.18 26.27 -45.42
C TRP A 627 22.35 25.89 -46.66
N SER A 628 22.76 26.34 -47.85
CA SER A 628 22.19 25.88 -49.13
C SER A 628 22.43 24.39 -49.37
N LEU A 629 23.62 23.89 -49.03
CA LEU A 629 23.97 22.49 -49.14
C LEU A 629 23.16 21.64 -48.14
N ALA A 630 23.04 22.10 -46.89
CA ALA A 630 22.19 21.45 -45.89
C ALA A 630 20.70 21.40 -46.30
N ALA A 631 20.20 22.46 -46.95
CA ALA A 631 18.84 22.49 -47.49
C ALA A 631 18.66 21.50 -48.66
N GLN A 632 19.65 21.38 -49.54
CA GLN A 632 19.65 20.43 -50.65
C GLN A 632 19.68 18.98 -50.15
N ILE A 633 20.53 18.67 -49.17
CA ILE A 633 20.58 17.35 -48.50
C ILE A 633 19.22 16.98 -47.90
N ALA A 634 18.56 17.95 -47.25
CA ALA A 634 17.24 17.73 -46.67
C ALA A 634 16.17 17.46 -47.74
N GLN A 635 16.20 18.19 -48.86
CA GLN A 635 15.29 17.97 -49.99
C GLN A 635 15.51 16.60 -50.65
N GLU A 636 16.76 16.22 -50.90
CA GLU A 636 17.13 14.90 -51.45
C GLU A 636 16.60 13.77 -50.57
N ARG A 637 16.78 13.89 -49.24
CA ARG A 637 16.24 12.92 -48.29
C ARG A 637 14.72 12.89 -48.26
N GLN A 638 14.07 14.04 -48.30
CA GLN A 638 12.61 14.12 -48.31
C GLN A 638 12.03 13.44 -49.56
N MET A 639 12.68 13.61 -50.72
CA MET A 639 12.32 12.92 -51.97
C MET A 639 12.56 11.40 -51.90
N MET A 640 13.63 10.94 -51.24
CA MET A 640 13.87 9.49 -51.02
C MET A 640 12.83 8.83 -50.10
N THR A 641 12.21 9.60 -49.20
CA THR A 641 11.22 9.10 -48.23
C THR A 641 9.77 9.33 -48.65
N ASP A 642 9.52 9.94 -49.81
CA ASP A 642 8.17 10.28 -50.29
C ASP A 642 7.48 9.03 -50.88
N PRO A 643 6.36 8.54 -50.29
CA PRO A 643 5.65 7.36 -50.78
C PRO A 643 5.05 7.51 -52.18
N GLU A 644 4.90 8.74 -52.69
CA GLU A 644 4.31 9.03 -54.00
C GLU A 644 5.35 9.08 -55.14
N GLN A 645 6.66 9.00 -54.85
CA GLN A 645 7.71 8.94 -55.87
C GLN A 645 8.07 7.50 -56.26
N ASP A 646 7.67 7.12 -57.47
CA ASP A 646 7.90 5.79 -58.06
C ASP A 646 9.29 5.73 -58.74
N GLY A 647 10.37 5.77 -57.93
CA GLY A 647 11.74 5.55 -58.43
C GLY A 647 12.85 5.82 -57.40
N PRO A 648 13.99 5.09 -57.45
CA PRO A 648 15.10 5.34 -56.55
C PRO A 648 15.77 6.67 -56.89
N VAL A 649 15.59 7.66 -56.02
CA VAL A 649 16.32 8.93 -56.05
C VAL A 649 17.73 8.65 -55.54
N PHE A 650 18.74 8.69 -56.41
CA PHE A 650 20.14 8.57 -56.02
C PHE A 650 20.75 9.96 -55.80
N PRO A 651 21.59 10.15 -54.76
CA PRO A 651 22.29 11.42 -54.57
C PRO A 651 23.16 11.73 -55.79
N ASP A 652 23.22 12.99 -56.22
CA ASP A 652 24.11 13.44 -57.29
C ASP A 652 25.58 13.11 -56.90
N PRO A 653 26.29 12.23 -57.63
CA PRO A 653 27.67 11.86 -57.30
C PRO A 653 28.65 13.03 -57.38
N ALA A 654 28.29 14.12 -58.07
CA ALA A 654 29.12 15.31 -58.22
C ALA A 654 28.91 16.36 -57.10
N ARG A 655 27.90 16.18 -56.22
CA ARG A 655 27.62 17.10 -55.11
C ARG A 655 28.66 16.97 -54.00
N PRO A 656 29.14 18.09 -53.42
CA PRO A 656 29.91 18.05 -52.18
C PRO A 656 29.11 17.40 -51.05
N ARG A 657 29.61 16.32 -50.44
CA ARG A 657 28.94 15.64 -49.32
C ARG A 657 29.28 16.32 -48.00
N ALA A 658 28.28 16.46 -47.13
CA ALA A 658 28.51 16.92 -45.77
C ALA A 658 29.03 15.75 -44.91
N TRP A 659 29.92 16.05 -43.97
CA TRP A 659 30.58 15.05 -43.12
C TRP A 659 29.60 14.20 -42.30
N PHE A 660 28.45 14.76 -41.91
CA PHE A 660 27.42 14.06 -41.14
C PHE A 660 26.63 13.04 -41.97
N GLU A 661 26.74 13.06 -43.31
CA GLU A 661 26.06 12.07 -44.18
C GLU A 661 26.65 10.67 -44.02
N ASP A 662 27.93 10.56 -43.65
CA ASP A 662 28.65 9.29 -43.49
C ASP A 662 28.79 8.87 -42.00
N ASP A 663 28.43 9.72 -41.04
CA ASP A 663 28.46 9.37 -39.62
C ASP A 663 27.23 8.54 -39.24
N PRO A 664 27.40 7.33 -38.66
CA PRO A 664 26.28 6.45 -38.32
C PRO A 664 25.21 7.08 -37.40
N TRP A 665 25.60 7.96 -36.48
CA TRP A 665 24.68 8.58 -35.51
C TRP A 665 24.07 9.87 -36.05
N TYR A 666 24.91 10.75 -36.60
CA TYR A 666 24.48 12.10 -36.98
C TYR A 666 23.80 12.16 -38.35
N SER A 667 23.99 11.13 -39.19
CA SER A 667 23.20 10.96 -40.40
C SER A 667 21.72 10.75 -40.10
N GLN A 668 21.30 10.44 -38.87
CA GLN A 668 19.89 10.29 -38.52
C GLN A 668 19.22 11.62 -38.10
N LEU A 669 19.98 12.69 -37.92
CA LEU A 669 19.45 13.99 -37.46
C LEU A 669 18.88 14.82 -38.63
N ASP A 670 17.85 15.62 -38.34
CA ASP A 670 17.27 16.56 -39.31
C ASP A 670 18.08 17.87 -39.37
N TRP A 671 19.02 17.91 -40.31
CA TRP A 671 19.92 19.05 -40.54
C TRP A 671 19.27 20.21 -41.31
N THR A 672 17.95 20.18 -41.57
CA THR A 672 17.27 21.24 -42.33
C THR A 672 17.47 22.63 -41.69
N PRO A 673 17.95 23.65 -42.43
CA PRO A 673 18.06 25.00 -41.91
C PRO A 673 16.70 25.57 -41.52
N LYS A 674 16.59 26.01 -40.27
CA LYS A 674 15.40 26.70 -39.74
C LYS A 674 15.80 28.01 -39.09
N LYS A 675 14.99 29.05 -39.27
CA LYS A 675 15.17 30.32 -38.55
C LYS A 675 14.62 30.19 -37.12
N PRO A 676 15.41 30.52 -36.08
CA PRO A 676 14.91 30.57 -34.72
C PRO A 676 13.99 31.80 -34.56
N LYS A 677 12.78 31.62 -34.02
CA LYS A 677 11.97 32.74 -33.50
C LYS A 677 12.32 32.88 -32.01
N LYS A 678 12.84 34.02 -31.57
CA LYS A 678 13.20 34.25 -30.14
C LYS A 678 12.04 33.90 -29.20
N ALA A 679 12.36 33.31 -28.05
CA ALA A 679 11.49 33.30 -26.88
C ALA A 679 11.30 34.74 -26.39
N LYS A 680 10.07 35.12 -26.01
CA LYS A 680 9.72 36.47 -25.55
C LYS A 680 10.44 36.78 -24.22
N THR A 681 11.52 37.54 -24.26
CA THR A 681 11.96 38.35 -23.12
C THR A 681 11.46 39.77 -23.36
N ALA A 682 10.59 40.28 -22.49
CA ALA A 682 10.11 41.65 -22.55
C ALA A 682 11.19 42.55 -21.93
N GLU A 683 11.96 43.25 -22.76
CA GLU A 683 12.73 44.42 -22.32
C GLU A 683 12.07 45.68 -22.85
N ALA A 684 11.87 46.61 -21.91
CA ALA A 684 11.30 47.92 -22.11
C ALA A 684 12.43 48.91 -22.44
N ASP A 685 12.92 48.89 -23.68
CA ASP A 685 13.44 50.11 -24.30
C ASP A 685 13.48 49.95 -25.82
N GLY A 686 13.06 50.98 -26.54
CA GLY A 686 12.70 50.97 -27.96
C GLY A 686 13.87 50.85 -28.94
N SER A 687 14.85 49.97 -28.69
CA SER A 687 15.88 49.64 -29.67
C SER A 687 15.51 48.36 -30.43
N VAL A 688 15.26 48.50 -31.73
CA VAL A 688 15.02 47.36 -32.63
C VAL A 688 16.37 46.69 -32.90
N THR A 689 16.66 45.60 -32.19
CA THR A 689 17.81 44.74 -32.55
C THR A 689 17.57 44.11 -33.93
N PRO A 690 18.59 44.02 -34.81
CA PRO A 690 18.44 43.43 -36.15
C PRO A 690 17.90 42.00 -36.07
N ARG A 691 17.03 41.62 -37.02
CA ARG A 691 16.65 40.21 -37.23
C ARG A 691 17.94 39.42 -37.48
N SER A 692 18.25 38.47 -36.61
CA SER A 692 19.38 37.55 -36.78
C SER A 692 19.15 36.67 -38.01
N ASP A 693 19.94 36.83 -39.07
CA ASP A 693 19.91 35.98 -40.28
C ASP A 693 20.45 34.55 -40.06
N PHE A 694 20.81 34.20 -38.82
CA PHE A 694 21.37 32.91 -38.44
C PHE A 694 20.32 31.78 -38.53
N SER A 695 20.53 30.81 -39.40
CA SER A 695 19.83 29.52 -39.43
C SER A 695 20.43 28.55 -38.40
N VAL A 696 19.58 27.68 -37.83
CA VAL A 696 19.98 26.54 -36.98
C VAL A 696 19.35 25.26 -37.53
N PRO A 697 19.94 24.08 -37.28
CA PRO A 697 19.35 22.82 -37.73
C PRO A 697 17.98 22.55 -37.06
N ALA A 698 17.07 21.88 -37.76
CA ALA A 698 15.74 21.57 -37.26
C ALA A 698 15.77 20.69 -36.00
N TRP A 699 16.66 19.68 -35.96
CA TRP A 699 16.84 18.82 -34.79
C TRP A 699 17.18 19.63 -33.52
N TYR A 700 18.03 20.66 -33.66
CA TYR A 700 18.43 21.51 -32.54
C TYR A 700 17.30 22.47 -32.13
N ARG A 701 16.64 23.10 -33.10
CA ARG A 701 15.53 24.02 -32.83
C ARG A 701 14.36 23.34 -32.15
N ASP A 702 13.90 22.22 -32.70
CA ASP A 702 12.65 21.60 -32.25
C ASP A 702 12.89 20.60 -31.12
N GLY A 703 14.02 19.89 -31.14
CA GLY A 703 14.33 18.86 -30.16
C GLY A 703 15.15 19.30 -28.96
N VAL A 704 15.87 20.43 -29.05
CA VAL A 704 16.68 20.97 -27.93
C VAL A 704 16.09 22.28 -27.42
N LEU A 705 15.92 23.31 -28.27
CA LEU A 705 15.45 24.63 -27.84
C LEU A 705 13.94 24.71 -27.54
N ARG A 706 13.11 23.98 -28.29
CA ARG A 706 11.64 24.03 -28.19
C ARG A 706 11.05 22.72 -27.69
N ASN A 707 11.85 21.89 -27.03
CA ASN A 707 11.35 20.62 -26.57
C ASN A 707 10.18 20.83 -25.60
N LYS A 708 8.99 20.38 -25.99
CA LYS A 708 7.73 20.56 -25.24
C LYS A 708 7.47 19.42 -24.25
N THR A 709 8.37 18.45 -24.13
CA THR A 709 8.23 17.39 -23.14
C THR A 709 8.29 17.97 -21.74
N LYS A 710 7.52 17.36 -20.81
CA LYS A 710 7.44 17.76 -19.40
C LYS A 710 8.83 17.88 -18.73
N ASP A 711 9.78 17.05 -19.17
CA ASP A 711 11.15 16.98 -18.64
C ASP A 711 12.18 17.82 -19.43
N GLY A 712 11.75 18.56 -20.46
CA GLY A 712 12.65 19.28 -21.36
C GLY A 712 13.57 18.35 -22.17
N PHE A 713 14.74 18.85 -22.59
CA PHE A 713 15.75 18.05 -23.30
C PHE A 713 16.44 17.07 -22.35
N SER A 714 15.99 15.82 -22.38
CA SER A 714 16.42 14.77 -21.45
C SER A 714 17.14 13.60 -22.17
N PRO A 715 17.83 12.73 -21.41
CA PRO A 715 18.48 11.52 -21.96
C PRO A 715 17.52 10.57 -22.70
N LYS A 716 16.20 10.67 -22.43
CA LYS A 716 15.17 9.86 -23.10
C LYS A 716 14.88 10.35 -24.53
N SER A 717 15.30 11.56 -24.90
CA SER A 717 15.06 12.07 -26.24
C SER A 717 15.92 11.33 -27.27
N THR A 718 15.34 11.08 -28.45
CA THR A 718 16.05 10.43 -29.57
C THR A 718 17.33 11.17 -29.94
N ILE A 719 17.28 12.51 -29.89
CA ILE A 719 18.45 13.36 -30.21
C ILE A 719 19.55 13.15 -29.18
N ALA A 720 19.24 13.10 -27.88
CA ALA A 720 20.23 12.84 -26.84
C ALA A 720 20.93 11.49 -27.02
N GLN A 721 20.20 10.44 -27.43
CA GLN A 721 20.81 9.13 -27.70
C GLN A 721 21.84 9.18 -28.83
N GLN A 722 21.56 9.94 -29.90
CA GLN A 722 22.52 10.13 -31.00
C GLN A 722 23.73 10.97 -30.59
N LEU A 723 23.53 11.99 -29.76
CA LEU A 723 24.63 12.80 -29.21
C LEU A 723 25.59 11.99 -28.34
N LEU A 724 25.08 10.99 -27.61
CA LEU A 724 25.87 10.14 -26.72
C LEU A 724 26.69 9.07 -27.47
N ARG A 725 26.42 8.85 -28.77
CA ARG A 725 27.16 7.93 -29.65
C ARG A 725 27.39 6.54 -29.02
N LEU A 726 26.33 5.97 -28.47
CA LEU A 726 26.40 4.71 -27.73
C LEU A 726 26.89 3.56 -28.62
N ARG A 727 27.74 2.69 -28.04
CA ARG A 727 28.28 1.49 -28.68
C ARG A 727 28.08 0.27 -27.81
N ILE A 728 27.71 -0.85 -28.42
CA ILE A 728 27.66 -2.18 -27.79
C ILE A 728 28.56 -3.10 -28.60
N ASP A 729 29.49 -3.78 -27.93
CA ASP A 729 30.50 -4.66 -28.56
C ASP A 729 31.26 -3.99 -29.72
N GLY A 730 31.56 -2.70 -29.55
CA GLY A 730 32.25 -1.87 -30.55
C GLY A 730 31.39 -1.40 -31.72
N LYS A 731 30.15 -1.88 -31.87
CA LYS A 731 29.20 -1.49 -32.92
C LYS A 731 28.34 -0.32 -32.47
N ALA A 732 28.02 0.58 -33.40
CA ALA A 732 27.12 1.69 -33.15
C ALA A 732 25.70 1.18 -32.85
N VAL A 733 25.09 1.70 -31.77
CA VAL A 733 23.68 1.48 -31.49
C VAL A 733 22.89 2.47 -32.33
N LEU A 734 22.33 1.99 -33.44
CA LEU A 734 21.48 2.77 -34.32
C LEU A 734 20.03 2.33 -34.12
N ARG A 735 19.08 3.25 -34.30
CA ARG A 735 17.67 2.88 -34.29
C ARG A 735 17.39 2.10 -35.58
N GLY A 736 16.97 0.85 -35.46
CA GLY A 736 16.51 0.08 -36.62
C GLY A 736 15.25 0.72 -37.20
N GLU A 737 15.15 0.80 -38.52
CA GLU A 737 13.87 1.01 -39.21
C GLU A 737 13.02 -0.27 -39.04
N GLY A 738 12.42 -0.45 -37.88
CA GLY A 738 11.62 -1.65 -37.60
C GLY A 738 11.21 -1.81 -36.15
N ARG A 739 9.95 -1.43 -35.89
CA ARG A 739 9.11 -1.59 -34.69
C ARG A 739 9.33 -0.61 -33.54
#